data_AF-A0A8I1JAQ8-F1
#
_entry.id   AF-A0A8I1JAQ8-F1
#
_cell.length_a   1.000
_cell.length_b   1.000
_cell.length_c   1.000
_cell.angle_alpha   90.00
_cell.angle_beta   90.00
_cell.angle_gamma   90.00
#
_symmetry.space_group_name_H-M   'P 1'
#
loop_
_entity.id
_entity.type
_entity.pdbx_description
1 polymer ?
#
loop_
_entity_poly.entity_id
_entity_poly.type
_entity_poly.pdbx_seq_one_letter_code
_entity_poly.pdbx_strand_id
1 'polypeptide(L)'
;MRIGFLSPLALALLAGLSVQAQASSDDSCYPDWRVSRDTLDPCSNQPFLSPGNDSRVNLRLLLADKKNTGLTPNALSEDDLAEGFGPVPFPVYRLTLLGSSDTEPDDGADTSSTAELDNLLQPLGIKREDYTTAGEAFVTGEGSRCRSNDDDSATAFVRQVVKADMPAAERELLVKARLQLLTTCEWDGPVVANAQQLQSTDGQQLYTYLQAAADFYSGRFAEAERGFSAARSSALPWLKEAALYMTARTALNQAQADAYDADGVPTLARVDKSALANAEQAFDSYLSAYPQGDYSASARGLLRRVYWLADDGSKLAEAYAWSLTQASDAQRNVSEDELVEEADLKLLMVNSQPVKTPMIQLVSDLMVMRGGNQPTLSRADLEKQKALFASEPELYDYLLAVCALYIEHQPDAALKQLPQSVPSSLNYFAFSQQTLRALAMEAKQDWKGAQALWLQLLPLAKLPLMRDQLELALAMNYERSGQLAEVFAADSPISAKQVRYSLLRNVAGPELLRQQIAQASDPVERQTAQFVLLYKDLLRGQFATFAEDFKQLPTPMPEDKLSSSLGYVYSEGQTLKLFQWNGEKAASGYTCPAIAQTAATLQTEAKNPQALNCLGEFILRNNLDGMPLEQARAAGSLGSTASDFKGATFSRLDGYKQVIGDAKAPKTDKAYALFRAINCYAPAGYNSCGGQDVEPAVRKAWFRQLKSGYADTQWGKSLQYYW
;
A
#
# COMPACT_ATOMS: atom_id res chain seq x y z
N MET A 1 15.41 -55.78 -3.07
CA MET A 1 14.01 -56.23 -3.16
C MET A 1 13.17 -55.04 -3.60
N ARG A 2 12.51 -55.15 -4.77
CA ARG A 2 11.45 -54.30 -5.35
C ARG A 2 11.69 -52.78 -5.49
N ILE A 3 12.14 -52.40 -6.68
CA ILE A 3 11.92 -51.07 -7.28
C ILE A 3 10.45 -51.02 -7.70
N GLY A 4 9.66 -50.14 -7.08
CA GLY A 4 8.27 -49.89 -7.46
C GLY A 4 8.21 -48.91 -8.62
N PHE A 5 7.86 -49.40 -9.81
CA PHE A 5 7.49 -48.56 -10.94
C PHE A 5 6.18 -47.83 -10.62
N LEU A 6 6.24 -46.50 -10.53
CA LEU A 6 5.03 -45.65 -10.56
C LEU A 6 4.38 -45.79 -11.94
N SER A 7 3.08 -46.10 -11.94
CA SER A 7 2.29 -46.36 -13.14
C SER A 7 2.14 -45.08 -14.01
N PRO A 8 2.15 -45.16 -15.35
CA PRO A 8 2.00 -44.00 -16.24
C PRO A 8 0.67 -43.24 -16.06
N LEU A 9 -0.31 -43.83 -15.37
CA LEU A 9 -1.54 -43.13 -14.96
C LEU A 9 -1.30 -42.07 -13.86
N ALA A 10 -0.27 -42.25 -13.01
CA ALA A 10 0.05 -41.28 -11.95
C ALA A 10 0.75 -40.03 -12.51
N LEU A 11 1.57 -40.18 -13.57
CA LEU A 11 2.13 -39.03 -14.29
C LEU A 11 1.06 -38.27 -15.10
N ALA A 12 0.05 -38.96 -15.64
CA ALA A 12 -1.05 -38.31 -16.37
C ALA A 12 -2.02 -37.54 -15.45
N LEU A 13 -2.21 -37.97 -14.20
CA LEU A 13 -3.00 -37.25 -13.19
C LEU A 13 -2.25 -36.04 -12.59
N LEU A 14 -0.92 -36.02 -12.61
CA LEU A 14 -0.10 -34.88 -12.20
C LEU A 14 0.04 -33.81 -13.30
N ALA A 15 -0.19 -34.15 -14.58
CA ALA A 15 -0.22 -33.20 -15.69
C ALA A 15 -1.59 -32.53 -15.91
N GLY A 16 -2.66 -33.02 -15.25
CA GLY A 16 -4.02 -32.48 -15.34
C GLY A 16 -4.40 -31.53 -14.19
N LEU A 17 -3.52 -31.37 -13.21
CA LEU A 17 -3.62 -30.37 -12.13
C LEU A 17 -2.52 -29.34 -12.36
N SER A 18 -2.66 -28.54 -13.42
CA SER A 18 -2.06 -27.21 -13.46
C SER A 18 -2.74 -26.37 -12.39
N VAL A 19 -2.35 -26.61 -11.13
CA VAL A 19 -2.36 -25.55 -10.13
C VAL A 19 -1.56 -24.45 -10.78
N GLN A 20 -2.21 -23.32 -11.08
CA GLN A 20 -1.50 -22.14 -11.53
C GLN A 20 -0.37 -21.95 -10.52
N ALA A 21 0.87 -22.14 -10.97
CA ALA A 21 1.99 -21.54 -10.29
C ALA A 21 1.65 -20.05 -10.31
N GLN A 22 1.14 -19.55 -9.19
CA GLN A 22 1.04 -18.13 -8.88
C GLN A 22 2.49 -17.68 -8.68
N ALA A 23 3.24 -17.67 -9.79
CA ALA A 23 4.46 -16.92 -9.90
C ALA A 23 4.03 -15.48 -9.67
N SER A 24 4.49 -14.87 -8.58
CA SER A 24 4.38 -13.44 -8.23
C SER A 24 3.16 -12.77 -8.86
N SER A 25 2.01 -12.73 -8.17
CA SER A 25 1.08 -11.65 -8.48
C SER A 25 1.80 -10.38 -8.04
N ASP A 26 2.19 -9.53 -8.99
CA ASP A 26 2.62 -8.19 -8.64
C ASP A 26 1.50 -7.56 -7.81
N ASP A 27 1.79 -7.22 -6.55
CA ASP A 27 0.89 -6.48 -5.67
C ASP A 27 0.68 -5.11 -6.31
N SER A 28 -0.28 -5.06 -7.24
CA SER A 28 -0.57 -3.88 -8.02
C SER A 28 -1.53 -3.00 -7.24
N CYS A 29 -1.09 -1.77 -7.01
CA CYS A 29 -1.79 -0.79 -6.21
C CYS A 29 -2.36 0.29 -7.14
N TYR A 30 -3.68 0.50 -7.11
CA TYR A 30 -4.31 1.51 -7.97
C TYR A 30 -5.21 2.44 -7.16
N PRO A 31 -5.23 3.74 -7.49
CA PRO A 31 -6.07 4.69 -6.79
C PRO A 31 -7.51 4.52 -7.21
N ASP A 32 -8.36 4.37 -6.21
CA ASP A 32 -9.78 4.58 -6.35
C ASP A 32 -10.18 5.93 -5.76
N TRP A 33 -10.43 6.84 -6.68
CA TRP A 33 -10.72 8.27 -6.49
C TRP A 33 -12.09 8.52 -5.83
N ARG A 34 -12.27 8.00 -4.62
CA ARG A 34 -13.41 8.21 -3.73
C ARG A 34 -12.95 8.88 -2.44
N VAL A 35 -13.70 9.86 -1.96
CA VAL A 35 -13.48 10.46 -0.64
C VAL A 35 -14.17 9.65 0.47
N SER A 36 -15.45 9.32 0.27
CA SER A 36 -16.24 8.56 1.23
C SER A 36 -16.09 7.06 0.98
N ARG A 37 -15.52 6.34 1.95
CA ARG A 37 -15.37 4.88 1.92
C ARG A 37 -15.43 4.31 3.32
N ASP A 38 -16.10 3.18 3.44
CA ASP A 38 -16.18 2.36 4.65
C ASP A 38 -15.41 1.04 4.52
N THR A 39 -15.03 0.62 3.32
CA THR A 39 -14.21 -0.59 3.08
C THR A 39 -12.72 -0.27 3.05
N LEU A 40 -11.89 -1.10 3.70
CA LEU A 40 -10.43 -0.99 3.63
C LEU A 40 -9.94 -1.12 2.18
N ASP A 41 -9.13 -0.15 1.77
CA ASP A 41 -8.35 -0.19 0.53
C ASP A 41 -6.96 0.38 0.83
N PRO A 42 -5.93 -0.49 0.97
CA PRO A 42 -4.60 -0.06 1.38
C PRO A 42 -3.95 0.91 0.38
N CYS A 43 -4.47 0.94 -0.86
CA CYS A 43 -4.02 1.82 -1.93
C CYS A 43 -4.71 3.18 -1.92
N SER A 44 -5.83 3.34 -1.22
CA SER A 44 -6.70 4.50 -1.38
C SER A 44 -7.03 5.23 -0.08
N ASN A 45 -6.01 5.51 0.73
CA ASN A 45 -6.17 6.22 2.00
C ASN A 45 -6.49 7.71 1.80
N GLN A 46 -7.10 8.30 2.83
CA GLN A 46 -7.50 9.70 2.90
C GLN A 46 -6.86 10.38 4.12
N PRO A 47 -6.54 11.69 4.09
CA PRO A 47 -5.95 12.43 5.20
C PRO A 47 -7.02 12.91 6.20
N PHE A 48 -8.00 12.06 6.48
CA PHE A 48 -9.00 12.23 7.53
C PHE A 48 -9.33 10.88 8.14
N LEU A 49 -9.76 10.86 9.41
CA LEU A 49 -10.10 9.63 10.12
C LEU A 49 -11.28 8.92 9.43
N SER A 50 -11.08 7.68 8.99
CA SER A 50 -12.09 6.97 8.22
C SER A 50 -12.03 5.47 8.49
N PRO A 51 -13.16 4.74 8.55
CA PRO A 51 -13.14 3.29 8.58
C PRO A 51 -12.38 2.69 7.39
N GLY A 52 -12.50 3.30 6.20
CA GLY A 52 -11.87 2.81 4.98
C GLY A 52 -10.35 2.98 4.88
N ASN A 53 -9.72 3.73 5.80
CA ASN A 53 -8.27 3.88 5.83
C ASN A 53 -7.58 2.63 6.42
N ASP A 54 -6.34 2.41 6.02
CA ASP A 54 -5.38 1.61 6.76
C ASP A 54 -5.24 2.18 8.19
N SER A 55 -5.18 1.30 9.19
CA SER A 55 -5.16 1.66 10.60
C SER A 55 -3.94 2.51 10.96
N ARG A 56 -2.82 2.28 10.26
CA ARG A 56 -1.58 3.06 10.42
C ARG A 56 -1.78 4.50 9.97
N VAL A 57 -2.59 4.74 8.93
CA VAL A 57 -2.93 6.10 8.50
C VAL A 57 -3.78 6.80 9.56
N ASN A 58 -4.83 6.15 10.06
CA ASN A 58 -5.66 6.74 11.14
C ASN A 58 -4.83 7.02 12.40
N LEU A 59 -3.93 6.12 12.79
CA LEU A 59 -3.03 6.33 13.92
C LEU A 59 -2.08 7.51 13.69
N ARG A 60 -1.44 7.61 12.51
CA ARG A 60 -0.54 8.71 12.16
C ARG A 60 -1.25 10.07 12.13
N LEU A 61 -2.50 10.15 11.69
CA LEU A 61 -3.31 11.37 11.73
C LEU A 61 -3.50 11.87 13.18
N LEU A 62 -3.78 10.97 14.12
CA LEU A 62 -3.92 11.31 15.53
C LEU A 62 -2.57 11.70 16.17
N LEU A 63 -1.50 10.98 15.82
CA LEU A 63 -0.15 11.26 16.33
C LEU A 63 0.36 12.62 15.86
N ALA A 64 0.12 12.96 14.60
CA ALA A 64 0.42 14.28 14.04
C ALA A 64 -0.20 15.40 14.88
N ASP A 65 -1.48 15.24 15.25
CA ASP A 65 -2.18 16.20 16.11
C ASP A 65 -1.64 16.23 17.54
N LYS A 66 -1.37 15.06 18.16
CA LYS A 66 -0.83 14.97 19.52
C LYS A 66 0.56 15.61 19.65
N LYS A 67 1.38 15.52 18.59
CA LYS A 67 2.74 16.08 18.55
C LYS A 67 2.80 17.49 17.97
N ASN A 68 1.69 17.99 17.44
CA ASN A 68 1.62 19.25 16.72
C ASN A 68 2.63 19.29 15.54
N THR A 69 2.74 18.17 14.82
CA THR A 69 3.63 17.99 13.66
C THR A 69 2.80 17.48 12.49
N GLY A 70 2.91 18.12 11.31
CA GLY A 70 2.23 17.64 10.12
C GLY A 70 2.74 16.29 9.64
N LEU A 71 1.93 15.55 8.87
CA LEU A 71 2.40 14.33 8.19
C LEU A 71 3.54 14.67 7.19
N THR A 72 4.43 13.72 6.95
CA THR A 72 5.53 13.86 5.98
C THR A 72 5.37 12.87 4.83
N PRO A 73 4.40 13.07 3.91
CA PRO A 73 4.20 12.13 2.82
C PRO A 73 5.37 12.14 1.83
N ASN A 74 5.86 10.96 1.45
CA ASN A 74 6.85 10.80 0.38
C ASN A 74 6.31 11.39 -0.93
N ALA A 75 7.17 11.98 -1.76
CA ALA A 75 6.76 12.49 -3.07
C ALA A 75 6.22 11.36 -3.96
N LEU A 76 5.35 11.69 -4.90
CA LEU A 76 4.90 10.72 -5.90
C LEU A 76 6.04 10.40 -6.86
N SER A 77 6.30 9.13 -7.08
CA SER A 77 7.25 8.63 -8.07
C SER A 77 6.67 8.73 -9.50
N GLU A 78 7.51 8.51 -10.52
CA GLU A 78 7.03 8.39 -11.90
C GLU A 78 6.09 7.19 -12.06
N ASP A 79 6.36 6.11 -11.35
CA ASP A 79 5.53 4.90 -11.33
C ASP A 79 4.17 5.17 -10.68
N ASP A 80 4.13 5.89 -9.55
CA ASP A 80 2.88 6.29 -8.90
C ASP A 80 2.00 7.09 -9.89
N LEU A 81 2.61 8.03 -10.62
CA LEU A 81 1.91 8.85 -11.62
C LEU A 81 1.45 8.02 -12.84
N ALA A 82 2.20 6.99 -13.21
CA ALA A 82 1.86 6.04 -14.28
C ALA A 82 0.74 5.08 -13.88
N GLU A 83 0.65 4.72 -12.59
CA GLU A 83 -0.47 4.00 -11.98
C GLU A 83 -1.73 4.86 -11.83
N GLY A 84 -1.58 6.16 -12.03
CA GLY A 84 -2.66 7.13 -12.02
C GLY A 84 -2.90 7.75 -10.64
N PHE A 85 -1.96 7.64 -9.71
CA PHE A 85 -2.03 8.34 -8.42
C PHE A 85 -1.91 9.85 -8.60
N GLY A 86 -2.64 10.56 -7.74
CA GLY A 86 -2.33 11.92 -7.36
C GLY A 86 -1.94 11.97 -5.89
N PRO A 87 -1.88 13.17 -5.29
CA PRO A 87 -1.52 13.29 -3.88
C PRO A 87 -2.52 12.60 -2.94
N VAL A 88 -3.79 12.56 -3.34
CA VAL A 88 -4.93 11.94 -2.66
C VAL A 88 -5.89 11.37 -3.72
N PRO A 89 -6.40 10.14 -3.58
CA PRO A 89 -6.10 9.16 -2.53
C PRO A 89 -4.63 8.69 -2.60
N PHE A 90 -4.11 8.12 -1.51
CA PHE A 90 -2.71 7.67 -1.45
C PHE A 90 -2.53 6.27 -0.86
N PRO A 91 -1.52 5.53 -1.33
CA PRO A 91 -1.16 4.24 -0.75
C PRO A 91 -0.41 4.44 0.56
N VAL A 92 -0.55 3.48 1.48
CA VAL A 92 -0.01 3.59 2.85
C VAL A 92 1.50 3.84 2.90
N TYR A 93 2.27 3.33 1.93
CA TYR A 93 3.73 3.51 1.87
C TYR A 93 4.15 4.97 1.72
N ARG A 94 3.25 5.87 1.29
CA ARG A 94 3.56 7.31 1.25
C ARG A 94 3.73 7.91 2.63
N LEU A 95 3.22 7.26 3.69
CA LEU A 95 3.39 7.73 5.08
C LEU A 95 4.36 6.88 5.90
N THR A 96 4.94 5.83 5.32
CA THR A 96 6.06 5.11 5.91
C THR A 96 7.35 5.72 5.39
N LEU A 97 8.42 5.79 6.18
CA LEU A 97 9.75 5.90 5.62
C LEU A 97 9.90 4.80 4.56
N LEU A 98 10.26 5.18 3.34
CA LEU A 98 10.77 4.21 2.37
C LEU A 98 11.94 3.56 3.10
N GLY A 99 11.75 2.33 3.57
CA GLY A 99 12.88 1.52 4.00
C GLY A 99 13.87 1.59 2.85
N SER A 100 15.11 1.94 3.17
CA SER A 100 16.27 1.97 2.30
C SER A 100 16.31 0.74 1.39
N SER A 101 15.55 0.75 0.30
CA SER A 101 15.57 -0.25 -0.75
C SER A 101 16.33 0.28 -1.97
N ASP A 102 16.48 1.60 -2.08
CA ASP A 102 17.36 2.29 -3.04
C ASP A 102 18.56 2.98 -2.41
N THR A 103 18.61 3.02 -1.08
CA THR A 103 19.91 3.05 -0.42
C THR A 103 20.30 1.59 -0.32
N GLU A 104 21.50 1.24 -0.80
CA GLU A 104 22.16 0.01 -0.33
C GLU A 104 21.90 -0.11 1.18
N PRO A 105 21.78 -1.34 1.73
CA PRO A 105 21.79 -1.49 3.20
C PRO A 105 22.83 -0.52 3.71
N ASP A 106 22.48 0.30 4.70
CA ASP A 106 23.47 1.19 5.27
C ASP A 106 24.64 0.31 5.71
N ASP A 107 25.65 0.23 4.83
CA ASP A 107 26.94 -0.41 5.05
C ASP A 107 27.70 0.38 6.13
N GLY A 108 27.07 1.41 6.71
CA GLY A 108 27.10 1.69 8.13
C GLY A 108 26.61 0.52 9.00
N ALA A 109 27.07 -0.71 8.73
CA ALA A 109 27.52 -1.54 9.85
C ALA A 109 28.39 -0.61 10.70
N ASP A 110 28.04 -0.52 11.97
CA ASP A 110 28.55 0.42 12.95
C ASP A 110 30.08 0.33 13.06
N THR A 111 30.78 0.92 12.08
CA THR A 111 32.25 0.96 12.03
C THR A 111 32.79 1.65 13.28
N SER A 112 31.96 2.41 13.99
CA SER A 112 32.28 3.06 15.24
C SER A 112 32.44 2.08 16.41
N SER A 113 31.53 1.10 16.57
CA SER A 113 31.62 0.11 17.65
C SER A 113 32.67 -0.96 17.36
N THR A 114 32.77 -1.42 16.12
CA THR A 114 33.88 -2.29 15.68
C THR A 114 35.23 -1.60 15.90
N ALA A 115 35.37 -0.32 15.53
CA ALA A 115 36.60 0.44 15.76
C ALA A 115 36.86 0.69 17.27
N GLU A 116 35.83 0.94 18.07
CA GLU A 116 36.01 1.08 19.52
C GLU A 116 36.50 -0.23 20.15
N LEU A 117 35.91 -1.36 19.77
CA LEU A 117 36.35 -2.68 20.23
C LEU A 117 37.83 -2.88 19.90
N ASP A 118 38.25 -2.65 18.66
CA ASP A 118 39.64 -2.80 18.25
C ASP A 118 40.59 -1.87 19.03
N ASN A 119 40.18 -0.62 19.28
CA ASN A 119 40.93 0.32 20.11
C ASN A 119 41.09 -0.16 21.56
N LEU A 120 40.08 -0.83 22.13
CA LEU A 120 40.18 -1.44 23.46
C LEU A 120 41.08 -2.69 23.48
N LEU A 121 41.15 -3.43 22.37
CA LEU A 121 41.99 -4.62 22.24
C LEU A 121 43.47 -4.30 21.99
N GLN A 122 43.77 -3.19 21.33
CA GLN A 122 45.13 -2.82 20.92
C GLN A 122 46.14 -2.76 22.10
N PRO A 123 45.85 -2.11 23.26
CA PRO A 123 46.78 -2.08 24.40
C PRO A 123 47.00 -3.46 25.04
N LEU A 124 46.09 -4.41 24.81
CA LEU A 124 46.17 -5.78 25.31
C LEU A 124 46.95 -6.71 24.37
N GLY A 125 47.35 -6.24 23.18
CA GLY A 125 48.02 -7.06 22.17
C GLY A 125 47.13 -8.15 21.58
N ILE A 126 45.80 -8.04 21.72
CA ILE A 126 44.83 -9.00 21.20
C ILE A 126 44.39 -8.52 19.81
N LYS A 127 44.37 -9.46 18.85
CA LYS A 127 43.84 -9.22 17.50
C LYS A 127 42.62 -10.11 17.28
N ARG A 128 41.58 -9.57 16.66
CA ARG A 128 40.44 -10.35 16.19
C ARG A 128 40.85 -11.15 14.96
N GLU A 129 40.48 -12.43 14.96
CA GLU A 129 40.66 -13.33 13.81
C GLU A 129 39.40 -13.37 12.92
N ASP A 130 38.23 -13.12 13.52
CA ASP A 130 36.94 -13.05 12.85
C ASP A 130 36.19 -11.78 13.28
N TYR A 131 35.57 -11.13 12.29
CA TYR A 131 34.75 -9.95 12.48
C TYR A 131 33.26 -10.27 12.35
N THR A 132 32.91 -11.45 11.85
CA THR A 132 31.53 -11.91 11.73
C THR A 132 31.00 -12.25 13.12
N THR A 133 29.99 -11.53 13.57
CA THR A 133 29.37 -11.79 14.89
C THR A 133 28.23 -12.80 14.77
N ALA A 134 27.91 -13.51 15.86
CA ALA A 134 26.76 -14.41 15.88
C ALA A 134 25.42 -13.67 15.68
N GLY A 135 25.37 -12.37 16.01
CA GLY A 135 24.21 -11.52 15.79
C GLY A 135 23.91 -11.24 14.31
N GLU A 136 24.94 -11.20 13.46
CA GLU A 136 24.82 -10.97 12.01
C GLU A 136 24.25 -12.16 11.24
N ALA A 137 24.15 -13.33 11.86
CA ALA A 137 23.57 -14.52 11.22
C ALA A 137 22.04 -14.40 10.98
N PHE A 138 21.38 -13.37 11.52
CA PHE A 138 19.93 -13.20 11.50
C PHE A 138 19.50 -12.01 10.64
N VAL A 139 18.51 -12.18 9.78
CA VAL A 139 18.00 -11.09 8.93
C VAL A 139 17.25 -10.04 9.74
N THR A 140 17.17 -8.80 9.27
CA THR A 140 16.37 -7.74 9.92
C THR A 140 14.92 -8.21 10.15
N GLY A 141 14.43 -8.08 11.39
CA GLY A 141 13.10 -8.57 11.79
C GLY A 141 13.05 -10.02 12.30
N GLU A 142 14.07 -10.84 12.05
CA GLU A 142 14.17 -12.19 12.63
C GLU A 142 14.44 -12.11 14.14
N GLY A 143 13.67 -12.85 14.95
CA GLY A 143 13.76 -12.80 16.40
C GLY A 143 14.64 -13.91 16.97
N SER A 144 15.85 -13.57 17.45
CA SER A 144 16.73 -14.51 18.16
C SER A 144 17.40 -13.86 19.37
N ARG A 145 17.58 -14.64 20.44
CA ARG A 145 18.33 -14.21 21.64
C ARG A 145 19.80 -13.88 21.32
N CYS A 146 20.34 -14.49 20.26
CA CYS A 146 21.71 -14.28 19.81
C CYS A 146 21.92 -13.00 19.00
N ARG A 147 20.84 -12.28 18.63
CA ARG A 147 20.97 -10.98 17.98
C ARG A 147 21.72 -9.94 18.79
N SER A 148 21.67 -10.04 20.12
CA SER A 148 22.44 -9.14 20.99
C SER A 148 23.87 -9.60 21.22
N ASN A 149 24.37 -10.60 20.47
CA ASN A 149 25.75 -11.05 20.51
C ASN A 149 26.52 -10.42 19.34
N ASP A 150 26.75 -9.13 19.47
CA ASP A 150 27.28 -8.19 18.48
C ASP A 150 28.50 -7.43 19.03
N ASP A 151 29.11 -6.59 18.19
CA ASP A 151 30.27 -5.78 18.56
C ASP A 151 29.95 -4.77 19.68
N ASP A 152 28.73 -4.24 19.76
CA ASP A 152 28.28 -3.33 20.82
C ASP A 152 28.32 -3.99 22.20
N SER A 153 27.69 -5.16 22.32
CA SER A 153 27.65 -5.91 23.57
C SER A 153 29.04 -6.42 23.98
N ALA A 154 29.90 -6.75 23.01
CA ALA A 154 31.30 -7.09 23.27
C ALA A 154 32.09 -5.89 23.77
N THR A 155 31.96 -4.74 23.12
CA THR A 155 32.59 -3.47 23.51
C THR A 155 32.19 -3.07 24.93
N ALA A 156 30.89 -3.13 25.25
CA ALA A 156 30.40 -2.80 26.58
C ALA A 156 31.05 -3.67 27.68
N PHE A 157 31.19 -4.98 27.44
CA PHE A 157 31.84 -5.90 28.37
C PHE A 157 33.34 -5.62 28.48
N VAL A 158 34.07 -5.55 27.35
CA VAL A 158 35.53 -5.34 27.32
C VAL A 158 35.89 -4.02 28.01
N ARG A 159 35.08 -2.97 27.83
CA ARG A 159 35.25 -1.68 28.53
C ARG A 159 35.24 -1.84 30.05
N GLN A 160 34.46 -2.76 30.61
CA GLN A 160 34.49 -3.04 32.05
C GLN A 160 35.71 -3.87 32.45
N VAL A 161 36.12 -4.85 31.65
CA VAL A 161 37.34 -5.64 31.95
C VAL A 161 38.59 -4.75 31.95
N VAL A 162 38.64 -3.74 31.07
CA VAL A 162 39.73 -2.75 31.04
C VAL A 162 39.72 -1.85 32.29
N LYS A 163 38.54 -1.46 32.79
CA LYS A 163 38.38 -0.59 33.96
C LYS A 163 38.54 -1.29 35.32
N ALA A 164 38.28 -2.59 35.36
CA ALA A 164 38.27 -3.39 36.57
C ALA A 164 39.66 -3.55 37.22
N ASP A 165 39.67 -3.66 38.55
CA ASP A 165 40.89 -3.86 39.34
C ASP A 165 41.28 -5.34 39.33
N MET A 166 42.08 -5.72 38.33
CA MET A 166 42.54 -7.10 38.15
C MET A 166 43.91 -7.20 37.47
N PRO A 167 44.63 -8.32 37.66
CA PRO A 167 45.87 -8.62 36.95
C PRO A 167 45.70 -8.67 35.43
N ALA A 168 46.74 -8.29 34.69
CA ALA A 168 46.72 -8.30 33.22
C ALA A 168 46.40 -9.68 32.61
N ALA A 169 46.85 -10.76 33.25
CA ALA A 169 46.55 -12.13 32.81
C ALA A 169 45.05 -12.47 32.91
N GLU A 170 44.37 -12.03 33.98
CA GLU A 170 42.92 -12.23 34.12
C GLU A 170 42.15 -11.42 33.08
N ARG A 171 42.59 -10.19 32.80
CA ARG A 171 42.02 -9.33 31.76
C ARG A 171 42.13 -9.97 30.38
N GLU A 172 43.30 -10.49 30.02
CA GLU A 172 43.52 -11.17 28.74
C GLU A 172 42.62 -12.41 28.58
N LEU A 173 42.46 -13.21 29.64
CA LEU A 173 41.59 -14.39 29.63
C LEU A 173 40.11 -14.02 29.38
N LEU A 174 39.59 -13.02 30.10
CA LEU A 174 38.19 -12.60 29.98
C LEU A 174 37.88 -11.98 28.62
N VAL A 175 38.80 -11.17 28.07
CA VAL A 175 38.63 -10.57 26.74
C VAL A 175 38.64 -11.65 25.66
N LYS A 176 39.60 -12.59 25.69
CA LYS A 176 39.65 -13.70 24.74
C LYS A 176 38.39 -14.57 24.81
N ALA A 177 37.90 -14.86 26.02
CA ALA A 177 36.66 -15.61 26.21
C ALA A 177 35.44 -14.86 25.63
N ARG A 178 35.34 -13.53 25.81
CA ARG A 178 34.24 -12.74 25.23
C ARG A 178 34.27 -12.75 23.70
N LEU A 179 35.46 -12.64 23.10
CA LEU A 179 35.63 -12.70 21.65
C LEU A 179 35.33 -14.08 21.07
N GLN A 180 35.66 -15.16 21.77
CA GLN A 180 35.26 -16.51 21.37
C GLN A 180 33.74 -16.69 21.43
N LEU A 181 33.10 -16.16 22.48
CA LEU A 181 31.64 -16.19 22.59
C LEU A 181 30.97 -15.34 21.50
N LEU A 182 31.60 -14.26 21.03
CA LEU A 182 31.04 -13.34 20.04
C LEU A 182 30.71 -14.00 18.69
N THR A 183 31.41 -15.08 18.33
CA THR A 183 31.26 -15.74 17.03
C THR A 183 30.32 -16.95 17.04
N THR A 184 29.68 -17.26 18.18
CA THR A 184 28.76 -18.40 18.30
C THR A 184 27.49 -18.07 19.09
N CYS A 185 26.39 -18.74 18.73
CA CYS A 185 25.11 -18.69 19.44
C CYS A 185 24.97 -19.82 20.46
N GLU A 186 25.80 -20.87 20.37
CA GLU A 186 25.79 -22.01 21.30
C GLU A 186 27.18 -22.22 21.90
N TRP A 187 27.20 -22.52 23.19
CA TRP A 187 28.42 -22.79 23.94
C TRP A 187 28.19 -23.92 24.94
N ASP A 188 29.12 -24.86 25.04
CA ASP A 188 29.10 -25.90 26.07
C ASP A 188 30.31 -25.78 27.00
N GLY A 189 30.08 -26.00 28.30
CA GLY A 189 31.10 -25.92 29.33
C GLY A 189 31.51 -24.49 29.72
N PRO A 190 32.66 -24.34 30.41
CA PRO A 190 33.12 -23.06 30.93
C PRO A 190 33.69 -22.16 29.83
N VAL A 191 33.33 -20.87 29.83
CA VAL A 191 33.85 -19.87 28.87
C VAL A 191 35.35 -19.58 29.05
N VAL A 192 35.90 -19.91 30.22
CA VAL A 192 37.34 -19.87 30.51
C VAL A 192 37.75 -21.26 30.97
N ALA A 193 38.61 -21.94 30.20
CA ALA A 193 38.97 -23.34 30.41
C ALA A 193 39.57 -23.64 31.80
N ASN A 194 40.25 -22.66 32.42
CA ASN A 194 40.80 -22.76 33.77
C ASN A 194 40.34 -21.56 34.61
N ALA A 195 39.07 -21.57 35.02
CA ALA A 195 38.48 -20.50 35.82
C ALA A 195 39.21 -20.26 37.15
N GLN A 196 39.99 -21.24 37.65
CA GLN A 196 40.87 -21.09 38.81
C GLN A 196 42.02 -20.09 38.59
N GLN A 197 42.24 -19.61 37.36
CA GLN A 197 43.19 -18.52 37.09
C GLN A 197 42.62 -17.13 37.42
N LEU A 198 41.31 -17.02 37.67
CA LEU A 198 40.63 -15.78 38.04
C LEU A 198 40.51 -15.68 39.56
N GLN A 199 41.44 -14.96 40.18
CA GLN A 199 41.55 -14.86 41.64
C GLN A 199 41.06 -13.51 42.16
N SER A 200 41.09 -12.46 41.32
CA SER A 200 40.56 -11.14 41.69
C SER A 200 39.04 -11.17 41.83
N THR A 201 38.50 -10.35 42.73
CA THR A 201 37.04 -10.24 42.94
C THR A 201 36.33 -9.78 41.67
N ASP A 202 36.85 -8.73 41.01
CA ASP A 202 36.29 -8.23 39.75
C ASP A 202 36.40 -9.27 38.64
N GLY A 203 37.53 -10.00 38.55
CA GLY A 203 37.73 -11.08 37.58
C GLY A 203 36.71 -12.21 37.74
N GLN A 204 36.43 -12.64 38.98
CA GLN A 204 35.43 -13.66 39.28
C GLN A 204 34.00 -13.19 38.96
N GLN A 205 33.68 -11.93 39.25
CA GLN A 205 32.36 -11.36 38.95
C GLN A 205 32.12 -11.22 37.45
N LEU A 206 33.11 -10.71 36.70
CA LEU A 206 33.05 -10.59 35.24
C LEU A 206 33.00 -11.97 34.56
N TYR A 207 33.72 -12.96 35.08
CA TYR A 207 33.59 -14.35 34.63
C TYR A 207 32.19 -14.91 34.87
N THR A 208 31.63 -14.71 36.07
CA THR A 208 30.28 -15.17 36.41
C THR A 208 29.24 -14.61 35.43
N TYR A 209 29.34 -13.33 35.09
CA TYR A 209 28.48 -12.70 34.09
C TYR A 209 28.71 -13.26 32.69
N LEU A 210 29.97 -13.44 32.27
CA LEU A 210 30.27 -13.95 30.93
C LEU A 210 29.79 -15.40 30.75
N GLN A 211 29.91 -16.23 31.79
CA GLN A 211 29.36 -17.58 31.81
C GLN A 211 27.83 -17.54 31.70
N ALA A 212 27.16 -16.67 32.47
CA ALA A 212 25.71 -16.51 32.40
C ALA A 212 25.24 -16.04 31.01
N ALA A 213 26.01 -15.18 30.34
CA ALA A 213 25.74 -14.76 28.97
C ALA A 213 25.85 -15.94 27.97
N ALA A 214 26.87 -16.80 28.12
CA ALA A 214 26.99 -18.01 27.31
C ALA A 214 25.82 -18.98 27.54
N ASP A 215 25.37 -19.14 28.78
CA ASP A 215 24.19 -19.93 29.12
C ASP A 215 22.91 -19.33 28.51
N PHE A 216 22.75 -18.00 28.56
CA PHE A 216 21.63 -17.29 27.93
C PHE A 216 21.59 -17.54 26.42
N TYR A 217 22.72 -17.35 25.71
CA TYR A 217 22.81 -17.61 24.27
C TYR A 217 22.56 -19.09 23.95
N SER A 218 22.99 -20.01 24.80
CA SER A 218 22.75 -21.45 24.61
C SER A 218 21.34 -21.91 24.99
N GLY A 219 20.46 -21.03 25.46
CA GLY A 219 19.10 -21.38 25.89
C GLY A 219 19.02 -22.10 27.25
N ARG A 220 20.11 -22.12 28.01
CA ARG A 220 20.18 -22.67 29.38
C ARG A 220 19.71 -21.63 30.40
N PHE A 221 18.41 -21.32 30.36
CA PHE A 221 17.86 -20.18 31.09
C PHE A 221 17.98 -20.30 32.61
N ALA A 222 17.90 -21.51 33.17
CA ALA A 222 18.04 -21.73 34.61
C ALA A 222 19.49 -21.49 35.11
N GLU A 223 20.50 -21.83 34.31
CA GLU A 223 21.90 -21.54 34.56
C GLU A 223 22.18 -20.04 34.44
N ALA A 224 21.68 -19.43 33.36
CA ALA A 224 21.81 -18.00 33.11
C ALA A 224 21.20 -17.16 34.23
N GLU A 225 19.98 -17.49 34.69
CA GLU A 225 19.31 -16.78 35.78
C GLU A 225 20.12 -16.83 37.08
N ARG A 226 20.67 -17.99 37.44
CA ARG A 226 21.53 -18.16 38.62
C ARG A 226 22.80 -17.31 38.50
N GLY A 227 23.45 -17.34 37.34
CA GLY A 227 24.67 -16.58 37.09
C GLY A 227 24.46 -15.07 37.12
N PHE A 228 23.44 -14.56 36.42
CA PHE A 228 23.10 -13.14 36.46
C PHE A 228 22.68 -12.71 37.86
N SER A 229 21.88 -13.51 38.58
CA SER A 229 21.51 -13.21 39.97
C SER A 229 22.72 -13.09 40.89
N ALA A 230 23.73 -13.95 40.73
CA ALA A 230 24.99 -13.85 41.48
C ALA A 230 25.80 -12.60 41.11
N ALA A 231 25.77 -12.16 39.85
CA ALA A 231 26.47 -10.95 39.41
C ALA A 231 25.83 -9.64 39.93
N ARG A 232 24.58 -9.66 40.42
CA ARG A 232 23.89 -8.48 40.97
C ARG A 232 24.52 -7.90 42.24
N SER A 233 25.32 -8.68 42.97
CA SER A 233 26.06 -8.19 44.14
C SER A 233 27.41 -7.56 43.80
N SER A 234 27.70 -7.37 42.50
CA SER A 234 28.94 -6.77 42.02
C SER A 234 29.17 -5.34 42.54
N ALA A 235 30.43 -5.02 42.82
CA ALA A 235 30.86 -3.65 43.11
C ALA A 235 30.98 -2.80 41.85
N LEU A 236 31.18 -3.42 40.68
CA LEU A 236 31.18 -2.75 39.38
C LEU A 236 29.76 -2.29 39.02
N PRO A 237 29.50 -0.98 38.87
CA PRO A 237 28.15 -0.45 38.64
C PRO A 237 27.48 -0.99 37.37
N TRP A 238 28.23 -1.06 36.26
CA TRP A 238 27.70 -1.60 34.99
C TRP A 238 27.28 -3.05 35.14
N LEU A 239 28.08 -3.87 35.83
CA LEU A 239 27.81 -5.30 35.96
C LEU A 239 26.53 -5.55 36.76
N LYS A 240 26.31 -4.74 37.80
CA LYS A 240 25.08 -4.79 38.61
C LYS A 240 23.84 -4.45 37.77
N GLU A 241 23.94 -3.41 36.97
CA GLU A 241 22.85 -2.98 36.09
C GLU A 241 22.57 -4.00 34.98
N ALA A 242 23.61 -4.41 34.24
CA ALA A 242 23.52 -5.38 33.15
C ALA A 242 22.98 -6.72 33.65
N ALA A 243 23.42 -7.19 34.82
CA ALA A 243 22.91 -8.43 35.42
C ALA A 243 21.42 -8.34 35.77
N LEU A 244 20.95 -7.20 36.27
CA LEU A 244 19.52 -6.98 36.56
C LEU A 244 18.69 -7.04 35.27
N TYR A 245 19.15 -6.34 34.23
CA TYR A 245 18.51 -6.35 32.92
C TYR A 245 18.50 -7.74 32.27
N MET A 246 19.63 -8.45 32.29
CA MET A 246 19.76 -9.79 31.72
C MET A 246 18.96 -10.85 32.47
N THR A 247 18.72 -10.67 33.78
CA THR A 247 17.78 -11.52 34.54
C THR A 247 16.38 -11.43 33.93
N ALA A 248 15.90 -10.22 33.63
CA ALA A 248 14.59 -10.02 33.01
C ALA A 248 14.51 -10.59 31.58
N ARG A 249 15.56 -10.39 30.76
CA ARG A 249 15.65 -10.99 29.42
C ARG A 249 15.67 -12.52 29.46
N THR A 250 16.34 -13.11 30.44
CA THR A 250 16.41 -14.56 30.61
C THR A 250 15.02 -15.13 30.88
N ALA A 251 14.29 -14.52 31.83
CA ALA A 251 12.91 -14.91 32.13
C ALA A 251 11.98 -14.78 30.91
N LEU A 252 12.10 -13.71 30.12
CA LEU A 252 11.30 -13.54 28.90
C LEU A 252 11.61 -14.62 27.85
N ASN A 253 12.89 -14.97 27.67
CA ASN A 253 13.27 -16.02 26.71
C ASN A 253 12.83 -17.41 27.17
N GLN A 254 12.88 -17.69 28.47
CA GLN A 254 12.27 -18.89 29.04
C GLN A 254 10.77 -18.93 28.80
N ALA A 255 10.07 -17.81 29.00
CA ALA A 255 8.62 -17.72 28.83
C ALA A 255 8.16 -18.11 27.42
N GLN A 256 8.96 -17.82 26.40
CA GLN A 256 8.61 -18.04 25.00
C GLN A 256 9.32 -19.22 24.34
N ALA A 257 10.07 -20.03 25.10
CA ALA A 257 10.91 -21.11 24.57
C ALA A 257 10.12 -22.12 23.72
N ASP A 258 8.90 -22.45 24.15
CA ASP A 258 8.00 -23.40 23.48
C ASP A 258 6.84 -22.70 22.73
N ALA A 259 6.88 -21.36 22.64
CA ALA A 259 5.77 -20.57 22.12
C ALA A 259 5.72 -20.57 20.58
N TYR A 260 6.82 -20.79 19.88
CA TYR A 260 6.91 -20.70 18.42
C TYR A 260 6.92 -22.08 17.76
N ASP A 261 6.23 -22.23 16.63
CA ASP A 261 6.33 -23.43 15.79
C ASP A 261 7.50 -23.37 14.80
N ALA A 262 7.60 -24.37 13.93
CA ALA A 262 8.68 -24.48 12.95
C ALA A 262 8.69 -23.35 11.89
N ASP A 263 7.55 -22.69 11.70
CA ASP A 263 7.38 -21.58 10.76
C ASP A 263 7.52 -20.22 11.46
N GLY A 264 7.86 -20.21 12.76
CA GLY A 264 8.03 -18.99 13.55
C GLY A 264 6.70 -18.33 13.96
N VAL A 265 5.59 -19.04 13.89
CA VAL A 265 4.27 -18.54 14.31
C VAL A 265 4.07 -18.79 15.81
N PRO A 266 3.72 -17.76 16.60
CA PRO A 266 3.52 -17.91 18.04
C PRO A 266 2.17 -18.55 18.37
N THR A 267 2.17 -19.48 19.33
CA THR A 267 0.99 -20.02 20.01
C THR A 267 0.98 -19.52 21.46
N LEU A 268 0.17 -18.48 21.75
CA LEU A 268 0.14 -17.84 23.07
C LEU A 268 -0.21 -18.78 24.24
N ALA A 269 -0.93 -19.89 23.96
CA ALA A 269 -1.26 -20.91 24.94
C ALA A 269 -0.04 -21.74 25.41
N ARG A 270 1.07 -21.72 24.66
CA ARG A 270 2.33 -22.42 25.01
C ARG A 270 3.32 -21.54 25.76
N VAL A 271 3.00 -20.27 25.98
CA VAL A 271 3.84 -19.36 26.77
C VAL A 271 3.85 -19.80 28.23
N ASP A 272 5.02 -19.96 28.84
CA ASP A 272 5.15 -20.18 30.28
C ASP A 272 4.77 -18.89 31.02
N LYS A 273 3.57 -18.91 31.59
CA LYS A 273 2.97 -17.76 32.28
C LYS A 273 3.71 -17.41 33.58
N SER A 274 4.36 -18.37 34.24
CA SER A 274 5.14 -18.09 35.45
C SER A 274 6.43 -17.35 35.09
N ALA A 275 7.15 -17.84 34.08
CA ALA A 275 8.35 -17.17 33.59
C ALA A 275 8.01 -15.78 33.01
N LEU A 276 6.86 -15.64 32.35
CA LEU A 276 6.39 -14.35 31.84
C LEU A 276 6.11 -13.33 32.95
N ALA A 277 5.44 -13.75 34.03
CA ALA A 277 5.18 -12.89 35.19
C ALA A 277 6.50 -12.49 35.89
N ASN A 278 7.46 -13.41 35.97
CA ASN A 278 8.80 -13.10 36.48
C ASN A 278 9.52 -12.08 35.58
N ALA A 279 9.38 -12.20 34.25
CA ALA A 279 9.96 -11.25 33.31
C ALA A 279 9.37 -9.85 33.48
N GLU A 280 8.04 -9.73 33.58
CA GLU A 280 7.36 -8.46 33.85
C GLU A 280 7.90 -7.80 35.13
N GLN A 281 7.88 -8.53 36.25
CA GLN A 281 8.35 -8.03 37.54
C GLN A 281 9.84 -7.62 37.50
N ALA A 282 10.67 -8.38 36.80
CA ALA A 282 12.10 -8.10 36.68
C ALA A 282 12.37 -6.86 35.83
N PHE A 283 11.64 -6.64 34.73
CA PHE A 283 11.75 -5.41 33.93
C PHE A 283 11.24 -4.19 34.70
N ASP A 284 10.12 -4.30 35.44
CA ASP A 284 9.62 -3.21 36.28
C ASP A 284 10.60 -2.87 37.41
N SER A 285 11.22 -3.88 38.02
CA SER A 285 12.27 -3.70 39.02
C SER A 285 13.50 -3.01 38.43
N TYR A 286 13.90 -3.38 37.20
CA TYR A 286 14.99 -2.73 36.47
C TYR A 286 14.67 -1.26 36.21
N LEU A 287 13.51 -0.95 35.63
CA LEU A 287 13.09 0.42 35.31
C LEU A 287 12.88 1.29 36.56
N SER A 288 12.55 0.68 37.70
CA SER A 288 12.45 1.38 38.99
C SER A 288 13.83 1.72 39.56
N ALA A 289 14.80 0.81 39.44
CA ALA A 289 16.16 1.00 39.94
C ALA A 289 17.01 1.89 39.01
N TYR A 290 16.78 1.79 37.71
CA TYR A 290 17.54 2.45 36.65
C TYR A 290 16.60 3.12 35.63
N PRO A 291 15.84 4.16 36.01
CA PRO A 291 14.87 4.79 35.11
C PRO A 291 15.50 5.49 33.89
N GLN A 292 16.79 5.78 33.95
CA GLN A 292 17.63 6.35 32.89
C GLN A 292 18.89 5.50 32.66
N GLY A 293 18.83 4.21 33.00
CA GLY A 293 19.93 3.28 32.78
C GLY A 293 20.13 2.93 31.31
N ASP A 294 21.29 2.35 30.99
CA ASP A 294 21.75 2.04 29.63
C ASP A 294 20.77 1.14 28.87
N TYR A 295 19.98 0.31 29.56
CA TYR A 295 19.02 -0.63 28.98
C TYR A 295 17.55 -0.19 29.11
N SER A 296 17.27 1.03 29.57
CA SER A 296 15.90 1.51 29.84
C SER A 296 14.99 1.46 28.63
N ALA A 297 15.47 1.94 27.46
CA ALA A 297 14.70 1.92 26.23
C ALA A 297 14.36 0.48 25.83
N SER A 298 15.36 -0.42 25.85
CA SER A 298 15.20 -1.83 25.51
C SER A 298 14.25 -2.56 26.47
N ALA A 299 14.36 -2.32 27.78
CA ALA A 299 13.46 -2.88 28.79
C ALA A 299 12.00 -2.48 28.55
N ARG A 300 11.73 -1.21 28.19
CA ARG A 300 10.38 -0.76 27.82
C ARG A 300 9.87 -1.41 26.53
N GLY A 301 10.76 -1.59 25.55
CA GLY A 301 10.45 -2.35 24.33
C GLY A 301 10.06 -3.80 24.62
N LEU A 302 10.84 -4.49 25.45
CA LEU A 302 10.58 -5.88 25.83
C LEU A 302 9.35 -6.04 26.70
N LEU A 303 8.96 -5.05 27.51
CA LEU A 303 7.68 -5.05 28.21
C LEU A 303 6.48 -5.08 27.24
N ARG A 304 6.56 -4.44 26.06
CA ARG A 304 5.49 -4.60 25.04
C ARG A 304 5.38 -6.05 24.58
N ARG A 305 6.50 -6.73 24.37
CA ARG A 305 6.51 -8.16 24.03
C ARG A 305 5.95 -9.01 25.18
N VAL A 306 6.25 -8.67 26.44
CA VAL A 306 5.67 -9.33 27.61
C VAL A 306 4.14 -9.22 27.60
N TYR A 307 3.59 -8.01 27.41
CA TYR A 307 2.13 -7.79 27.39
C TYR A 307 1.45 -8.47 26.20
N TRP A 308 2.10 -8.49 25.03
CA TRP A 308 1.61 -9.24 23.87
C TRP A 308 1.56 -10.75 24.12
N LEU A 309 2.62 -11.34 24.68
CA LEU A 309 2.65 -12.77 25.05
C LEU A 309 1.68 -13.12 26.19
N ALA A 310 1.35 -12.13 27.02
CA ALA A 310 0.36 -12.25 28.08
C ALA A 310 -1.09 -12.26 27.57
N ASP A 311 -1.31 -11.83 26.31
CA ASP A 311 -2.64 -11.49 25.77
C ASP A 311 -3.31 -10.34 26.56
N ASP A 312 -2.49 -9.40 27.09
CA ASP A 312 -2.96 -8.23 27.84
C ASP A 312 -3.00 -6.99 26.94
N GLY A 313 -4.07 -6.91 26.14
CA GLY A 313 -4.30 -5.77 25.24
C GLY A 313 -4.40 -4.41 25.95
N SER A 314 -4.78 -4.38 27.23
CA SER A 314 -4.86 -3.14 28.00
C SER A 314 -3.49 -2.58 28.32
N LYS A 315 -2.60 -3.39 28.93
CA LYS A 315 -1.22 -2.95 29.20
C LYS A 315 -0.43 -2.70 27.93
N LEU A 316 -0.65 -3.51 26.89
CA LEU A 316 -0.02 -3.31 25.60
C LEU A 316 -0.43 -1.97 24.96
N ALA A 317 -1.72 -1.62 25.00
CA ALA A 317 -2.20 -0.34 24.52
C ALA A 317 -1.64 0.85 25.32
N GLU A 318 -1.54 0.73 26.65
CA GLU A 318 -0.93 1.77 27.49
C GLU A 318 0.57 1.95 27.14
N ALA A 319 1.30 0.85 26.90
CA ALA A 319 2.70 0.89 26.52
C ALA A 319 2.93 1.55 25.15
N TYR A 320 2.13 1.20 24.13
CA TYR A 320 2.21 1.89 22.84
C TYR A 320 1.80 3.36 22.94
N ALA A 321 0.74 3.67 23.68
CA ALA A 321 0.30 5.05 23.88
C ALA A 321 1.42 5.92 24.46
N TRP A 322 2.11 5.42 25.50
CA TRP A 322 3.26 6.11 26.08
C TRP A 322 4.41 6.24 25.08
N SER A 323 4.81 5.16 24.41
CA SER A 323 5.93 5.17 23.46
C SER A 323 5.70 6.08 22.26
N LEU A 324 4.46 6.17 21.78
CA LEU A 324 4.09 6.97 20.62
C LEU A 324 3.85 8.45 20.96
N THR A 325 3.43 8.79 22.19
CA THR A 325 3.01 10.18 22.51
C THR A 325 3.88 10.90 23.53
N GLN A 326 4.52 10.17 24.46
CA GLN A 326 5.24 10.77 25.59
C GLN A 326 6.76 10.54 25.53
N ALA A 327 7.20 9.42 24.98
CA ALA A 327 8.61 9.08 24.90
C ALA A 327 9.37 10.00 23.92
N SER A 328 10.61 10.37 24.26
CA SER A 328 11.58 10.92 23.30
C SER A 328 12.20 9.81 22.43
N ASP A 329 12.94 10.17 21.38
CA ASP A 329 13.68 9.20 20.56
C ASP A 329 14.63 8.34 21.40
N ALA A 330 15.39 8.96 22.31
CA ALA A 330 16.32 8.26 23.21
C ALA A 330 15.62 7.32 24.21
N GLN A 331 14.32 7.49 24.44
CA GLN A 331 13.52 6.64 25.33
C GLN A 331 12.82 5.50 24.59
N ARG A 332 12.83 5.50 23.25
CA ARG A 332 12.29 4.42 22.42
C ARG A 332 13.39 3.45 22.02
N ASN A 333 13.03 2.18 21.92
CA ASN A 333 13.92 1.13 21.44
C ASN A 333 13.94 0.96 19.92
N VAL A 334 12.98 1.57 19.23
CA VAL A 334 12.79 1.54 17.77
C VAL A 334 12.23 2.88 17.31
N SER A 335 12.27 3.15 16.01
CA SER A 335 11.71 4.37 15.44
C SER A 335 10.19 4.45 15.66
N GLU A 336 9.64 5.66 15.53
CA GLU A 336 8.18 5.85 15.56
C GLU A 336 7.47 5.07 14.45
N ASP A 337 8.07 4.96 13.28
CA ASP A 337 7.51 4.23 12.15
C ASP A 337 7.41 2.74 12.45
N GLU A 338 8.48 2.14 12.98
CA GLU A 338 8.47 0.76 13.43
C GLU A 338 7.45 0.54 14.56
N LEU A 339 7.28 1.51 15.48
CA LEU A 339 6.25 1.41 16.53
C LEU A 339 4.83 1.43 15.97
N VAL A 340 4.56 2.23 14.94
CA VAL A 340 3.24 2.28 14.28
C VAL A 340 2.95 0.94 13.62
N GLU A 341 3.92 0.35 12.91
CA GLU A 341 3.80 -0.98 12.31
C GLU A 341 3.63 -2.08 13.38
N GLU A 342 4.43 -2.04 14.45
CA GLU A 342 4.36 -2.98 15.56
C GLU A 342 2.98 -2.91 16.25
N ALA A 343 2.47 -1.71 16.51
CA ALA A 343 1.15 -1.50 17.11
C ALA A 343 0.01 -2.00 16.21
N ASP A 344 0.13 -1.83 14.89
CA ASP A 344 -0.85 -2.36 13.95
C ASP A 344 -0.91 -3.90 14.02
N LEU A 345 0.24 -4.54 13.84
CA LEU A 345 0.34 -6.01 13.75
C LEU A 345 0.12 -6.72 15.09
N LYS A 346 0.57 -6.13 16.21
CA LYS A 346 0.58 -6.79 17.53
C LYS A 346 -0.54 -6.37 18.46
N LEU A 347 -1.22 -5.25 18.16
CA LEU A 347 -2.35 -4.79 18.95
C LEU A 347 -3.60 -4.64 18.07
N LEU A 348 -3.62 -3.74 17.09
CA LEU A 348 -4.85 -3.36 16.39
C LEU A 348 -5.47 -4.50 15.57
N MET A 349 -4.66 -5.31 14.88
CA MET A 349 -5.15 -6.41 14.03
C MET A 349 -5.57 -7.66 14.82
N VAL A 350 -5.11 -7.82 16.05
CA VAL A 350 -5.27 -9.07 16.82
C VAL A 350 -6.07 -8.91 18.11
N ASN A 351 -6.15 -7.71 18.68
CA ASN A 351 -6.92 -7.45 19.89
C ASN A 351 -8.37 -7.09 19.54
N SER A 352 -9.32 -7.82 20.15
CA SER A 352 -10.75 -7.57 20.01
C SER A 352 -11.38 -6.91 21.24
N GLN A 353 -10.61 -6.73 22.32
CA GLN A 353 -11.11 -6.19 23.58
C GLN A 353 -10.95 -4.65 23.64
N PRO A 354 -11.91 -3.92 24.23
CA PRO A 354 -11.76 -2.49 24.41
C PRO A 354 -10.55 -2.12 25.28
N VAL A 355 -9.86 -1.04 24.93
CA VAL A 355 -8.69 -0.51 25.63
C VAL A 355 -8.96 0.89 26.18
N LYS A 356 -8.24 1.28 27.24
CA LYS A 356 -8.46 2.53 27.96
C LYS A 356 -7.81 3.76 27.33
N THR A 357 -6.98 3.57 26.30
CA THR A 357 -6.33 4.67 25.58
C THR A 357 -7.27 5.20 24.49
N PRO A 358 -7.87 6.41 24.61
CA PRO A 358 -8.87 6.90 23.67
C PRO A 358 -8.40 6.92 22.21
N MET A 359 -7.16 7.33 21.96
CA MET A 359 -6.55 7.34 20.62
C MET A 359 -6.53 5.95 19.98
N ILE A 360 -6.07 4.93 20.72
CA ILE A 360 -5.98 3.56 20.19
C ILE A 360 -7.37 2.95 20.06
N GLN A 361 -8.24 3.20 21.05
CA GLN A 361 -9.63 2.75 21.02
C GLN A 361 -10.39 3.31 19.80
N LEU A 362 -10.21 4.60 19.50
CA LEU A 362 -10.76 5.23 18.30
C LEU A 362 -10.35 4.49 17.02
N VAL A 363 -9.04 4.20 16.85
CA VAL A 363 -8.54 3.51 15.66
C VAL A 363 -9.12 2.09 15.58
N SER A 364 -9.17 1.37 16.69
CA SER A 364 -9.79 0.04 16.75
C SER A 364 -11.27 0.08 16.37
N ASP A 365 -12.05 1.03 16.91
CA ASP A 365 -13.47 1.18 16.59
C ASP A 365 -13.69 1.54 15.10
N LEU A 366 -12.85 2.41 14.52
CA LEU A 366 -12.88 2.69 13.08
C LEU A 366 -12.61 1.43 12.23
N MET A 367 -11.67 0.57 12.65
CA MET A 367 -11.41 -0.69 11.96
C MET A 367 -12.59 -1.65 12.03
N VAL A 368 -13.25 -1.78 13.19
CA VAL A 368 -14.42 -2.65 13.36
C VAL A 368 -15.65 -2.08 12.64
N MET A 369 -15.71 -0.76 12.42
CA MET A 369 -16.74 -0.12 11.58
C MET A 369 -16.48 -0.26 10.07
N ARG A 370 -15.45 -0.99 9.63
CA ARG A 370 -15.24 -1.27 8.21
C ARG A 370 -16.42 -2.04 7.60
N GLY A 371 -16.88 -1.60 6.43
CA GLY A 371 -17.91 -2.28 5.66
C GLY A 371 -17.47 -3.65 5.14
N GLY A 372 -18.43 -4.49 4.71
CA GLY A 372 -18.19 -5.83 4.17
C GLY A 372 -18.92 -6.93 4.95
N ASN A 373 -18.41 -8.16 4.90
CA ASN A 373 -19.01 -9.33 5.57
C ASN A 373 -18.57 -9.52 7.03
N GLN A 374 -17.93 -8.51 7.63
CA GLN A 374 -17.44 -8.58 9.01
C GLN A 374 -18.50 -8.06 10.00
N PRO A 375 -18.54 -8.55 11.25
CA PRO A 375 -19.36 -7.95 12.30
C PRO A 375 -18.98 -6.49 12.53
N THR A 376 -19.96 -5.60 12.36
CA THR A 376 -19.77 -4.15 12.50
C THR A 376 -20.13 -3.68 13.91
N LEU A 377 -19.36 -2.73 14.43
CA LEU A 377 -19.64 -2.09 15.72
C LEU A 377 -20.97 -1.34 15.68
N SER A 378 -21.92 -1.73 16.53
CA SER A 378 -23.22 -1.05 16.62
C SER A 378 -23.14 0.22 17.48
N ARG A 379 -24.11 1.13 17.32
CA ARG A 379 -24.28 2.28 18.21
C ARG A 379 -24.41 1.88 19.69
N ALA A 380 -25.14 0.80 19.98
CA ALA A 380 -25.30 0.31 21.34
C ALA A 380 -23.98 -0.20 21.95
N ASP A 381 -23.04 -0.67 21.12
CA ASP A 381 -21.72 -1.07 21.57
C ASP A 381 -20.82 0.15 21.84
N LEU A 382 -20.86 1.16 20.96
CA LEU A 382 -20.21 2.45 21.20
C LEU A 382 -20.71 3.09 22.51
N GLU A 383 -22.01 3.07 22.78
CA GLU A 383 -22.59 3.61 24.02
C GLU A 383 -22.02 2.97 25.29
N LYS A 384 -21.65 1.68 25.26
CA LYS A 384 -20.97 1.00 26.38
C LYS A 384 -19.53 1.47 26.57
N GLN A 385 -18.89 1.93 25.49
CA GLN A 385 -17.49 2.39 25.50
C GLN A 385 -17.34 3.85 25.92
N LYS A 386 -18.42 4.62 26.13
CA LYS A 386 -18.37 6.06 26.46
C LYS A 386 -17.37 6.42 27.58
N ALA A 387 -17.28 5.59 28.61
CA ALA A 387 -16.37 5.82 29.74
C ALA A 387 -14.88 5.74 29.36
N LEU A 388 -14.53 5.00 28.30
CA LEU A 388 -13.15 4.88 27.79
C LEU A 388 -12.65 6.20 27.19
N PHE A 389 -13.56 7.05 26.73
CA PHE A 389 -13.26 8.35 26.11
C PHE A 389 -13.40 9.53 27.08
N ALA A 390 -13.50 9.29 28.40
CA ALA A 390 -13.77 10.35 29.37
C ALA A 390 -12.75 11.50 29.36
N SER A 391 -11.49 11.24 28.99
CA SER A 391 -10.45 12.26 28.85
C SER A 391 -10.46 12.99 27.51
N GLU A 392 -11.14 12.45 26.50
CA GLU A 392 -11.21 12.97 25.11
C GLU A 392 -12.63 12.75 24.55
N PRO A 393 -13.68 13.37 25.13
CA PRO A 393 -15.08 13.11 24.78
C PRO A 393 -15.41 13.43 23.32
N GLU A 394 -14.69 14.34 22.68
CA GLU A 394 -14.83 14.69 21.27
C GLU A 394 -14.55 13.51 20.33
N LEU A 395 -13.65 12.59 20.71
CA LEU A 395 -13.38 11.36 19.94
C LEU A 395 -14.60 10.44 19.94
N TYR A 396 -15.31 10.37 21.07
CA TYR A 396 -16.53 9.58 21.18
C TYR A 396 -17.67 10.18 20.34
N ASP A 397 -17.86 11.50 20.38
CA ASP A 397 -18.86 12.17 19.54
C ASP A 397 -18.56 11.98 18.05
N TYR A 398 -17.27 11.96 17.68
CA TYR A 398 -16.84 11.64 16.33
C TYR A 398 -17.22 10.21 15.92
N LEU A 399 -16.97 9.19 16.76
CA LEU A 399 -17.37 7.81 16.48
C LEU A 399 -18.89 7.67 16.32
N LEU A 400 -19.69 8.36 17.14
CA LEU A 400 -21.14 8.38 16.96
C LEU A 400 -21.55 8.97 15.61
N ALA A 401 -20.86 10.01 15.14
CA ALA A 401 -21.12 10.59 13.82
C ALA A 401 -20.71 9.64 12.68
N VAL A 402 -19.57 8.95 12.82
CA VAL A 402 -19.10 7.93 11.85
C VAL A 402 -20.10 6.79 11.77
N CYS A 403 -20.52 6.24 12.91
CA CYS A 403 -21.53 5.18 12.97
C CYS A 403 -22.84 5.62 12.33
N ALA A 404 -23.32 6.82 12.66
CA ALA A 404 -24.54 7.37 12.07
C ALA A 404 -24.45 7.50 10.54
N LEU A 405 -23.32 7.92 9.98
CA LEU A 405 -23.18 8.10 8.53
C LEU A 405 -22.97 6.78 7.78
N TYR A 406 -22.01 5.96 8.21
CA TYR A 406 -21.56 4.79 7.47
C TYR A 406 -22.33 3.51 7.79
N ILE A 407 -22.80 3.35 9.03
CA ILE A 407 -23.45 2.12 9.49
C ILE A 407 -24.97 2.26 9.53
N GLU A 408 -25.46 3.35 10.13
CA GLU A 408 -26.90 3.59 10.27
C GLU A 408 -27.52 4.27 9.03
N HIS A 409 -26.67 4.83 8.16
CA HIS A 409 -27.08 5.65 7.00
C HIS A 409 -28.06 6.78 7.37
N GLN A 410 -27.83 7.42 8.52
CA GLN A 410 -28.59 8.55 9.07
C GLN A 410 -27.76 9.84 9.04
N PRO A 411 -27.62 10.51 7.88
CA PRO A 411 -26.81 11.73 7.77
C PRO A 411 -27.30 12.87 8.68
N ASP A 412 -28.61 12.97 8.94
CA ASP A 412 -29.18 13.92 9.91
C ASP A 412 -28.67 13.71 11.34
N ALA A 413 -28.48 12.46 11.75
CA ALA A 413 -27.95 12.14 13.07
C ALA A 413 -26.46 12.48 13.14
N ALA A 414 -25.68 12.14 12.09
CA ALA A 414 -24.27 12.52 12.00
C ALA A 414 -24.08 14.04 12.08
N LEU A 415 -24.89 14.81 11.34
CA LEU A 415 -24.84 16.27 11.35
C LEU A 415 -25.13 16.87 12.73
N LYS A 416 -25.98 16.25 13.56
CA LYS A 416 -26.26 16.74 14.92
C LYS A 416 -25.10 16.53 15.88
N GLN A 417 -24.30 15.49 15.68
CA GLN A 417 -23.15 15.16 16.53
C GLN A 417 -21.90 15.98 16.18
N LEU A 418 -21.79 16.44 14.93
CA LEU A 418 -20.60 17.13 14.46
C LEU A 418 -20.60 18.63 14.79
N PRO A 419 -19.42 19.26 14.96
CA PRO A 419 -19.31 20.69 15.19
C PRO A 419 -19.93 21.52 14.06
N GLN A 420 -20.84 22.43 14.42
CA GLN A 420 -21.57 23.27 13.46
C GLN A 420 -20.76 24.46 12.93
N SER A 421 -19.71 24.87 13.64
CA SER A 421 -18.82 25.95 13.23
C SER A 421 -17.52 25.39 12.68
N VAL A 422 -17.03 25.98 11.61
CA VAL A 422 -15.66 25.75 11.13
C VAL A 422 -14.68 26.46 12.09
N PRO A 423 -13.68 25.75 12.64
CA PRO A 423 -12.71 26.36 13.54
C PRO A 423 -11.77 27.33 12.80
N SER A 424 -11.09 28.21 13.55
CA SER A 424 -10.15 29.18 12.98
C SER A 424 -8.87 28.55 12.41
N SER A 425 -8.54 27.34 12.84
CA SER A 425 -7.40 26.55 12.37
C SER A 425 -7.79 25.08 12.29
N LEU A 426 -7.16 24.33 11.38
CA LEU A 426 -7.43 22.91 11.17
C LEU A 426 -6.20 22.08 11.54
N ASN A 427 -6.36 21.21 12.54
CA ASN A 427 -5.56 20.00 12.71
C ASN A 427 -6.27 18.82 12.01
N TYR A 428 -5.67 17.63 11.96
CA TYR A 428 -6.25 16.50 11.23
C TYR A 428 -7.59 16.03 11.83
N PHE A 429 -7.78 16.10 13.15
CA PHE A 429 -9.03 15.74 13.80
C PHE A 429 -10.15 16.73 13.47
N ALA A 430 -9.91 18.04 13.59
CA ALA A 430 -10.87 19.07 13.21
C ALA A 430 -11.22 18.99 11.72
N PHE A 431 -10.22 18.72 10.87
CA PHE A 431 -10.44 18.45 9.45
C PHE A 431 -11.30 17.21 9.23
N SER A 432 -11.09 16.14 10.00
CA SER A 432 -11.89 14.91 9.94
C SER A 432 -13.35 15.14 10.32
N GLN A 433 -13.60 15.96 11.34
CA GLN A 433 -14.95 16.37 11.73
C GLN A 433 -15.67 17.14 10.62
N GLN A 434 -15.02 18.13 10.01
CA GLN A 434 -15.64 18.93 8.94
C GLN A 434 -15.78 18.15 7.63
N THR A 435 -14.83 17.26 7.32
CA THR A 435 -14.94 16.33 6.18
C THR A 435 -16.16 15.43 6.35
N LEU A 436 -16.33 14.80 7.51
CA LEU A 436 -17.50 13.94 7.78
C LEU A 436 -18.81 14.74 7.73
N ARG A 437 -18.80 16.00 8.16
CA ARG A 437 -19.97 16.88 8.12
C ARG A 437 -20.40 17.17 6.68
N ALA A 438 -19.46 17.53 5.81
CA ALA A 438 -19.77 17.77 4.41
C ALA A 438 -20.18 16.47 3.69
N LEU A 439 -19.57 15.32 4.01
CA LEU A 439 -20.03 14.02 3.50
C LEU A 439 -21.46 13.69 3.93
N ALA A 440 -21.85 14.02 5.17
CA ALA A 440 -23.22 13.85 5.63
C ALA A 440 -24.20 14.80 4.91
N MET A 441 -23.77 16.02 4.54
CA MET A 441 -24.55 16.93 3.67
C MET A 441 -24.73 16.32 2.27
N GLU A 442 -23.66 15.78 1.67
CA GLU A 442 -23.72 15.13 0.35
C GLU A 442 -24.61 13.88 0.35
N ALA A 443 -24.56 13.07 1.41
CA ALA A 443 -25.38 11.87 1.55
C ALA A 443 -26.89 12.17 1.55
N LYS A 444 -27.30 13.37 1.96
CA LYS A 444 -28.69 13.86 1.86
C LYS A 444 -28.94 14.78 0.66
N GLN A 445 -28.01 14.83 -0.29
CA GLN A 445 -28.09 15.65 -1.50
C GLN A 445 -28.11 17.17 -1.25
N ASP A 446 -27.62 17.64 -0.09
CA ASP A 446 -27.35 19.06 0.15
C ASP A 446 -26.02 19.48 -0.49
N TRP A 447 -26.02 19.46 -1.82
CA TRP A 447 -24.82 19.73 -2.62
C TRP A 447 -24.28 21.14 -2.38
N LYS A 448 -25.17 22.15 -2.27
CA LYS A 448 -24.79 23.55 -2.06
C LYS A 448 -24.21 23.78 -0.67
N GLY A 449 -24.78 23.17 0.36
CA GLY A 449 -24.23 23.22 1.72
C GLY A 449 -22.84 22.61 1.79
N ALA A 450 -22.65 21.42 1.22
CA ALA A 450 -21.35 20.76 1.14
C ALA A 450 -20.34 21.60 0.35
N GLN A 451 -20.71 22.13 -0.83
CA GLN A 451 -19.87 23.00 -1.65
C GLN A 451 -19.39 24.23 -0.86
N ALA A 452 -20.30 24.91 -0.16
CA ALA A 452 -19.95 26.08 0.65
C ALA A 452 -18.96 25.73 1.77
N LEU A 453 -19.14 24.57 2.42
CA LEU A 453 -18.22 24.08 3.45
C LEU A 453 -16.85 23.72 2.86
N TRP A 454 -16.78 23.01 1.73
CA TRP A 454 -15.52 22.71 1.05
C TRP A 454 -14.73 23.97 0.70
N LEU A 455 -15.41 24.98 0.12
CA LEU A 455 -14.80 26.27 -0.21
C LEU A 455 -14.32 27.02 1.04
N GLN A 456 -15.07 26.94 2.14
CA GLN A 456 -14.68 27.57 3.41
C GLN A 456 -13.43 26.92 4.04
N LEU A 457 -13.23 25.61 3.86
CA LEU A 457 -12.09 24.88 4.42
C LEU A 457 -10.80 25.08 3.63
N LEU A 458 -10.86 25.32 2.31
CA LEU A 458 -9.69 25.49 1.45
C LEU A 458 -8.62 26.48 1.97
N PRO A 459 -8.96 27.72 2.40
CA PRO A 459 -7.94 28.65 2.92
C PRO A 459 -7.32 28.20 4.26
N LEU A 460 -7.99 27.30 4.99
CA LEU A 460 -7.57 26.79 6.29
C LEU A 460 -6.71 25.51 6.20
N ALA A 461 -6.69 24.84 5.05
CA ALA A 461 -5.90 23.63 4.81
C ALA A 461 -4.40 23.94 4.73
N LYS A 462 -3.73 23.98 5.89
CA LYS A 462 -2.29 24.26 6.03
C LYS A 462 -1.44 23.01 6.22
N LEU A 463 -2.02 21.91 6.68
CA LEU A 463 -1.31 20.66 6.89
C LEU A 463 -1.26 19.83 5.59
N PRO A 464 -0.22 18.99 5.40
CA PRO A 464 -0.05 18.18 4.20
C PRO A 464 -1.27 17.33 3.87
N LEU A 465 -1.55 17.19 2.56
CA LEU A 465 -2.65 16.42 1.95
C LEU A 465 -4.07 16.98 2.15
N MET A 466 -4.31 17.90 3.09
CA MET A 466 -5.65 18.46 3.34
C MET A 466 -6.20 19.23 2.13
N ARG A 467 -5.35 20.04 1.48
CA ARG A 467 -5.77 20.80 0.30
C ARG A 467 -6.11 19.87 -0.85
N ASP A 468 -5.28 18.86 -1.10
CA ASP A 468 -5.49 17.86 -2.15
C ASP A 468 -6.82 17.10 -1.96
N GLN A 469 -7.13 16.72 -0.72
CA GLN A 469 -8.41 16.13 -0.34
C GLN A 469 -9.59 17.05 -0.65
N LEU A 470 -9.49 18.33 -0.32
CA LEU A 470 -10.55 19.31 -0.55
C LEU A 470 -10.77 19.57 -2.05
N GLU A 471 -9.70 19.62 -2.84
CA GLU A 471 -9.80 19.75 -4.30
C GLU A 471 -10.51 18.53 -4.90
N LEU A 472 -10.19 17.31 -4.44
CA LEU A 472 -10.89 16.09 -4.85
C LEU A 472 -12.37 16.12 -4.44
N ALA A 473 -12.67 16.41 -3.17
CA ALA A 473 -14.04 16.45 -2.66
C ALA A 473 -14.90 17.49 -3.41
N LEU A 474 -14.35 18.68 -3.64
CA LEU A 474 -15.04 19.74 -4.37
C LEU A 474 -15.26 19.37 -5.85
N ALA A 475 -14.29 18.72 -6.50
CA ALA A 475 -14.45 18.23 -7.87
C ALA A 475 -15.57 17.18 -7.99
N MET A 476 -15.63 16.23 -7.03
CA MET A 476 -16.71 15.25 -6.97
C MET A 476 -18.07 15.91 -6.70
N ASN A 477 -18.11 16.95 -5.85
CA ASN A 477 -19.31 17.73 -5.59
C ASN A 477 -19.81 18.45 -6.86
N TYR A 478 -18.92 19.11 -7.60
CA TYR A 478 -19.25 19.76 -8.87
C TYR A 478 -19.74 18.78 -9.93
N GLU A 479 -19.09 17.63 -10.05
CA GLU A 479 -19.55 16.55 -10.94
C GLU A 479 -20.98 16.11 -10.59
N ARG A 480 -21.22 15.73 -9.33
CA ARG A 480 -22.50 15.17 -8.86
C ARG A 480 -23.65 16.18 -8.85
N SER A 481 -23.32 17.48 -8.71
CA SER A 481 -24.30 18.57 -8.72
C SER A 481 -24.58 19.13 -10.12
N GLY A 482 -23.94 18.59 -11.17
CA GLY A 482 -24.11 19.07 -12.55
C GLY A 482 -23.42 20.40 -12.85
N GLN A 483 -22.42 20.77 -12.04
CA GLN A 483 -21.65 22.01 -12.14
C GLN A 483 -20.22 21.75 -12.66
N LEU A 484 -20.04 20.75 -13.53
CA LEU A 484 -18.72 20.28 -13.97
C LEU A 484 -17.82 21.39 -14.54
N ALA A 485 -18.39 22.39 -15.20
CA ALA A 485 -17.65 23.54 -15.75
C ALA A 485 -16.89 24.34 -14.68
N GLU A 486 -17.39 24.38 -13.44
CA GLU A 486 -16.75 25.09 -12.31
C GLU A 486 -15.37 24.50 -11.97
N VAL A 487 -15.15 23.21 -12.24
CA VAL A 487 -13.82 22.59 -12.07
C VAL A 487 -12.79 23.29 -12.95
N PHE A 488 -13.19 23.69 -14.16
CA PHE A 488 -12.29 24.23 -15.18
C PHE A 488 -12.37 25.75 -15.35
N ALA A 489 -13.13 26.43 -14.49
CA ALA A 489 -13.17 27.89 -14.44
C ALA A 489 -11.79 28.47 -14.13
N ALA A 490 -11.53 29.70 -14.61
CA ALA A 490 -10.22 30.35 -14.47
C ALA A 490 -9.84 30.64 -13.00
N ASP A 491 -10.84 30.83 -12.14
CA ASP A 491 -10.72 31.06 -10.70
C ASP A 491 -11.02 29.80 -9.88
N SER A 492 -11.15 28.63 -10.52
CA SER A 492 -11.35 27.36 -9.85
C SER A 492 -10.21 27.09 -8.86
N PRO A 493 -10.51 26.70 -7.61
CA PRO A 493 -9.47 26.29 -6.68
C PRO A 493 -8.89 24.90 -7.00
N ILE A 494 -9.48 24.16 -7.95
CA ILE A 494 -9.09 22.80 -8.33
C ILE A 494 -7.97 22.86 -9.37
N SER A 495 -6.75 22.68 -8.89
CA SER A 495 -5.50 22.70 -9.65
C SER A 495 -4.89 21.31 -9.84
N ALA A 496 -5.34 20.31 -9.06
CA ALA A 496 -4.87 18.93 -9.12
C ALA A 496 -5.07 18.31 -10.51
N LYS A 497 -3.96 18.11 -11.23
CA LYS A 497 -3.96 17.64 -12.64
C LYS A 497 -4.71 16.33 -12.84
N GLN A 498 -4.44 15.31 -12.01
CA GLN A 498 -5.07 14.00 -12.16
C GLN A 498 -6.59 14.02 -11.93
N VAL A 499 -7.08 14.91 -11.05
CA VAL A 499 -8.51 15.15 -10.85
C VAL A 499 -9.13 15.74 -12.13
N ARG A 500 -8.50 16.78 -12.68
CA ARG A 500 -8.95 17.46 -13.91
C ARG A 500 -8.94 16.51 -15.12
N TYR A 501 -7.88 15.74 -15.31
CA TYR A 501 -7.76 14.77 -16.40
C TYR A 501 -8.80 13.65 -16.31
N SER A 502 -9.05 13.14 -15.10
CA SER A 502 -10.07 12.13 -14.86
C SER A 502 -11.47 12.62 -15.25
N LEU A 503 -11.78 13.89 -14.99
CA LEU A 503 -13.06 14.46 -15.37
C LEU A 503 -13.18 14.70 -16.88
N LEU A 504 -12.10 15.18 -17.53
CA LEU A 504 -12.07 15.36 -18.99
C LEU A 504 -12.30 14.06 -19.74
N ARG A 505 -11.63 12.99 -19.32
CA ARG A 505 -11.66 11.72 -20.06
C ARG A 505 -12.96 10.95 -19.88
N ASN A 506 -13.56 11.01 -18.70
CA ASN A 506 -14.71 10.19 -18.37
C ASN A 506 -16.05 10.90 -18.66
N VAL A 507 -16.23 12.13 -18.17
CA VAL A 507 -17.56 12.75 -18.05
C VAL A 507 -17.74 14.06 -18.81
N ALA A 508 -16.67 14.81 -19.09
CA ALA A 508 -16.78 16.09 -19.81
C ALA A 508 -17.44 15.93 -21.19
N GLY A 509 -18.43 16.77 -21.47
CA GLY A 509 -19.09 16.85 -22.77
C GLY A 509 -18.30 17.63 -23.83
N PRO A 510 -18.73 17.57 -25.10
CA PRO A 510 -18.03 18.20 -26.23
C PRO A 510 -17.74 19.70 -26.05
N GLU A 511 -18.70 20.45 -25.50
CA GLU A 511 -18.61 21.90 -25.30
C GLU A 511 -17.50 22.26 -24.29
N LEU A 512 -17.45 21.54 -23.16
CA LEU A 512 -16.43 21.73 -22.14
C LEU A 512 -15.04 21.33 -22.65
N LEU A 513 -14.96 20.25 -23.44
CA LEU A 513 -13.72 19.83 -24.08
C LEU A 513 -13.21 20.90 -25.06
N ARG A 514 -14.07 21.45 -25.92
CA ARG A 514 -13.70 22.58 -26.82
C ARG A 514 -13.24 23.81 -26.04
N GLN A 515 -13.88 24.12 -24.91
CA GLN A 515 -13.43 25.20 -24.03
C GLN A 515 -12.01 24.95 -23.52
N GLN A 516 -11.70 23.75 -23.03
CA GLN A 516 -10.35 23.43 -22.55
C GLN A 516 -9.30 23.41 -23.66
N ILE A 517 -9.66 22.97 -24.87
CA ILE A 517 -8.78 23.07 -26.04
C ILE A 517 -8.35 24.53 -26.27
N ALA A 518 -9.27 25.48 -26.10
CA ALA A 518 -9.00 26.90 -26.32
C ALA A 518 -8.31 27.60 -25.14
N GLN A 519 -8.62 27.20 -23.90
CA GLN A 519 -8.30 28.01 -22.71
C GLN A 519 -7.30 27.37 -21.74
N ALA A 520 -7.15 26.03 -21.75
CA ALA A 520 -6.30 25.36 -20.77
C ALA A 520 -4.84 25.79 -20.94
N SER A 521 -4.19 26.18 -19.83
CA SER A 521 -2.78 26.57 -19.80
C SER A 521 -1.85 25.35 -19.81
N ASP A 522 -2.26 24.24 -19.18
CA ASP A 522 -1.55 22.97 -19.18
C ASP A 522 -1.63 22.31 -20.57
N PRO A 523 -0.50 22.09 -21.27
CA PRO A 523 -0.48 21.43 -22.57
C PRO A 523 -1.06 20.01 -22.54
N VAL A 524 -0.83 19.24 -21.48
CA VAL A 524 -1.34 17.86 -21.37
C VAL A 524 -2.86 17.88 -21.20
N GLU A 525 -3.40 18.83 -20.43
CA GLU A 525 -4.85 19.02 -20.30
C GLU A 525 -5.49 19.34 -21.64
N ARG A 526 -4.91 20.31 -22.37
CA ARG A 526 -5.39 20.74 -23.69
C ARG A 526 -5.38 19.59 -24.70
N GLN A 527 -4.27 18.84 -24.76
CA GLN A 527 -4.12 17.69 -25.65
C GLN A 527 -5.04 16.54 -25.27
N THR A 528 -5.24 16.29 -23.97
CA THR A 528 -6.19 15.28 -23.45
C THR A 528 -7.61 15.65 -23.86
N ALA A 529 -8.02 16.91 -23.70
CA ALA A 529 -9.33 17.38 -24.12
C ALA A 529 -9.56 17.17 -25.63
N GLN A 530 -8.56 17.52 -26.46
CA GLN A 530 -8.61 17.34 -27.90
C GLN A 530 -8.68 15.87 -28.31
N PHE A 531 -7.89 15.00 -27.68
CA PHE A 531 -7.91 13.58 -27.98
C PHE A 531 -9.26 12.97 -27.64
N VAL A 532 -9.79 13.24 -26.43
CA VAL A 532 -11.07 12.70 -25.97
C VAL A 532 -12.21 13.16 -26.86
N LEU A 533 -12.24 14.43 -27.26
CA LEU A 533 -13.24 14.99 -28.16
C LEU A 533 -13.26 14.25 -29.50
N LEU A 534 -12.11 14.17 -30.17
CA LEU A 534 -12.00 13.52 -31.48
C LEU A 534 -12.28 12.02 -31.40
N TYR A 535 -11.79 11.35 -30.36
CA TYR A 535 -12.00 9.92 -30.16
C TYR A 535 -13.49 9.59 -29.95
N LYS A 536 -14.15 10.29 -29.01
CA LYS A 536 -15.54 10.01 -28.67
C LYS A 536 -16.49 10.41 -29.79
N ASP A 537 -16.25 11.53 -30.48
CA ASP A 537 -17.07 11.91 -31.65
C ASP A 537 -16.96 10.87 -32.77
N LEU A 538 -15.73 10.42 -33.08
CA LEU A 538 -15.49 9.43 -34.12
C LEU A 538 -16.15 8.09 -33.77
N LEU A 539 -15.93 7.56 -32.57
CA LEU A 539 -16.45 6.24 -32.20
C LEU A 539 -17.94 6.23 -31.87
N ARG A 540 -18.55 7.36 -31.51
CA ARG A 540 -20.01 7.45 -31.27
C ARG A 540 -20.78 7.93 -32.50
N GLY A 541 -20.14 7.94 -33.66
CA GLY A 541 -20.78 8.25 -34.94
C GLY A 541 -21.17 9.72 -35.12
N GLN A 542 -20.57 10.63 -34.36
CA GLN A 542 -20.75 12.07 -34.49
C GLN A 542 -19.80 12.62 -35.58
N PHE A 543 -19.88 12.08 -36.79
CA PHE A 543 -18.88 12.34 -37.83
C PHE A 543 -18.86 13.80 -38.32
N ALA A 544 -19.99 14.49 -38.27
CA ALA A 544 -20.06 15.91 -38.61
C ALA A 544 -19.29 16.79 -37.61
N THR A 545 -19.44 16.55 -36.30
CA THR A 545 -18.71 17.31 -35.27
C THR A 545 -17.23 16.92 -35.27
N PHE A 546 -16.92 15.62 -35.41
CA PHE A 546 -15.56 15.14 -35.63
C PHE A 546 -14.87 15.90 -36.77
N ALA A 547 -15.55 16.06 -37.92
CA ALA A 547 -14.97 16.75 -39.07
C ALA A 547 -14.69 18.25 -38.82
N GLU A 548 -15.50 18.93 -38.01
CA GLU A 548 -15.26 20.33 -37.62
C GLU A 548 -14.10 20.42 -36.63
N ASP A 549 -14.11 19.60 -35.57
CA ASP A 549 -13.09 19.63 -34.52
C ASP A 549 -11.73 19.12 -35.02
N PHE A 550 -11.70 18.21 -35.99
CA PHE A 550 -10.49 17.72 -36.64
C PHE A 550 -9.69 18.83 -37.34
N LYS A 551 -10.36 19.88 -37.84
CA LYS A 551 -9.69 21.04 -38.47
C LYS A 551 -8.86 21.85 -37.46
N GLN A 552 -9.12 21.68 -36.17
CA GLN A 552 -8.45 22.40 -35.08
C GLN A 552 -7.21 21.66 -34.56
N LEU A 553 -6.80 20.56 -35.22
CA LEU A 553 -5.55 19.87 -34.88
C LEU A 553 -4.35 20.83 -35.00
N PRO A 554 -3.48 20.86 -33.98
CA PRO A 554 -2.31 21.74 -33.98
C PRO A 554 -1.34 21.40 -35.12
N THR A 555 -0.68 22.43 -35.66
CA THR A 555 0.42 22.27 -36.63
C THR A 555 1.63 23.06 -36.12
N PRO A 556 2.76 22.40 -35.78
CA PRO A 556 3.02 20.97 -35.86
C PRO A 556 2.24 20.14 -34.83
N MET A 557 2.06 18.85 -35.13
CA MET A 557 1.40 17.92 -34.20
C MET A 557 2.30 17.60 -33.00
N PRO A 558 1.78 17.64 -31.76
CA PRO A 558 2.48 17.17 -30.59
C PRO A 558 2.95 15.73 -30.74
N GLU A 559 4.16 15.45 -30.26
CA GLU A 559 4.72 14.09 -30.20
C GLU A 559 4.49 13.44 -28.83
N ASP A 560 4.08 14.24 -27.84
CA ASP A 560 3.86 13.80 -26.46
C ASP A 560 2.82 12.68 -26.41
N LYS A 561 3.15 11.62 -25.68
CA LYS A 561 2.22 10.53 -25.44
C LYS A 561 1.37 10.82 -24.21
N LEU A 562 0.06 10.75 -24.40
CA LEU A 562 -0.95 10.89 -23.37
C LEU A 562 -1.17 9.52 -22.73
N SER A 563 -0.42 9.25 -21.67
CA SER A 563 -0.48 8.01 -20.88
C SER A 563 -1.60 8.08 -19.83
N SER A 564 -1.26 8.32 -18.56
CA SER A 564 -2.22 8.30 -17.45
C SER A 564 -3.31 9.35 -17.58
N SER A 565 -3.12 10.43 -18.35
CA SER A 565 -4.19 11.40 -18.64
C SER A 565 -5.35 10.80 -19.46
N LEU A 566 -5.09 9.80 -20.32
CA LEU A 566 -6.12 9.02 -21.02
C LEU A 566 -6.56 7.77 -20.26
N GLY A 567 -6.00 7.51 -19.09
CA GLY A 567 -6.34 6.37 -18.24
C GLY A 567 -5.55 5.09 -18.53
N TYR A 568 -4.46 5.18 -19.30
CA TYR A 568 -3.51 4.08 -19.43
C TYR A 568 -2.71 3.88 -18.15
N VAL A 569 -2.40 2.62 -17.84
CA VAL A 569 -1.54 2.21 -16.72
C VAL A 569 -0.44 1.31 -17.27
N TYR A 570 0.81 1.57 -16.88
CA TYR A 570 2.03 0.91 -17.40
C TYR A 570 2.15 0.88 -18.93
N SER A 571 1.50 1.83 -19.62
CA SER A 571 1.56 1.97 -21.07
C SER A 571 1.86 3.42 -21.41
N GLU A 572 2.71 3.61 -22.41
CA GLU A 572 3.08 4.95 -22.86
C GLU A 572 1.89 5.74 -23.43
N GLY A 573 0.75 5.09 -23.70
CA GLY A 573 -0.49 5.75 -24.12
C GLY A 573 -0.54 6.10 -25.60
N GLN A 574 -1.28 7.16 -25.94
CA GLN A 574 -1.58 7.55 -27.34
C GLN A 574 -1.19 8.99 -27.64
N THR A 575 -1.06 9.32 -28.93
CA THR A 575 -0.75 10.69 -29.38
C THR A 575 -1.87 11.24 -30.24
N LEU A 576 -1.97 12.56 -30.37
CA LEU A 576 -2.90 13.19 -31.32
C LEU A 576 -2.57 12.83 -32.79
N LYS A 577 -1.33 12.42 -33.10
CA LYS A 577 -0.93 11.97 -34.45
C LYS A 577 -1.73 10.76 -34.93
N LEU A 578 -2.31 10.00 -34.01
CA LEU A 578 -3.22 8.90 -34.31
C LEU A 578 -4.33 9.31 -35.30
N PHE A 579 -4.86 10.54 -35.20
CA PHE A 579 -5.90 11.02 -36.11
C PHE A 579 -5.39 11.41 -37.51
N GLN A 580 -4.07 11.46 -37.73
CA GLN A 580 -3.48 11.60 -39.08
C GLN A 580 -3.34 10.25 -39.82
N TRP A 581 -4.01 9.20 -39.35
CA TRP A 581 -4.01 7.89 -39.99
C TRP A 581 -4.47 7.99 -41.45
N ASN A 582 -3.56 7.66 -42.37
CA ASN A 582 -3.76 7.74 -43.82
C ASN A 582 -4.07 6.37 -44.45
N GLY A 583 -4.72 5.48 -43.69
CA GLY A 583 -5.15 4.19 -44.20
C GLY A 583 -3.99 3.19 -44.37
N GLU A 584 -3.10 3.11 -43.37
CA GLU A 584 -1.97 2.17 -43.39
C GLU A 584 -2.42 0.79 -43.85
N LYS A 585 -1.66 0.23 -44.81
CA LYS A 585 -2.05 -1.02 -45.46
C LYS A 585 -2.15 -2.12 -44.41
N ALA A 586 -3.35 -2.66 -44.24
CA ALA A 586 -3.56 -3.77 -43.35
C ALA A 586 -2.65 -4.94 -43.77
N ALA A 587 -2.06 -5.66 -42.80
CA ALA A 587 -1.26 -6.87 -43.10
C ALA A 587 -2.08 -7.91 -43.90
N SER A 588 -3.40 -7.84 -43.80
CA SER A 588 -4.39 -8.60 -44.57
C SER A 588 -4.56 -8.15 -46.02
N GLY A 589 -3.89 -7.09 -46.46
CA GLY A 589 -3.97 -6.54 -47.83
C GLY A 589 -5.20 -5.70 -48.13
N TYR A 590 -5.98 -5.28 -47.12
CA TYR A 590 -7.13 -4.38 -47.29
C TYR A 590 -6.67 -2.91 -47.28
N THR A 591 -7.18 -2.11 -48.22
CA THR A 591 -6.78 -0.70 -48.38
C THR A 591 -7.88 0.20 -47.84
N CYS A 592 -7.49 1.13 -46.97
CA CYS A 592 -8.38 2.12 -46.39
C CYS A 592 -8.01 3.54 -46.81
N PRO A 593 -8.99 4.44 -46.92
CA PRO A 593 -8.72 5.87 -47.01
C PRO A 593 -8.30 6.42 -45.63
N ALA A 594 -7.91 7.69 -45.58
CA ALA A 594 -7.59 8.36 -44.31
C ALA A 594 -8.80 8.36 -43.35
N ILE A 595 -8.57 8.48 -42.04
CA ILE A 595 -9.66 8.43 -41.06
C ILE A 595 -10.71 9.54 -41.28
N ALA A 596 -10.27 10.74 -41.65
CA ALA A 596 -11.16 11.85 -41.98
C ALA A 596 -12.07 11.55 -43.19
N GLN A 597 -11.54 10.87 -44.22
CA GLN A 597 -12.31 10.45 -45.39
C GLN A 597 -13.26 9.30 -45.07
N THR A 598 -12.83 8.37 -44.21
CA THR A 598 -13.66 7.28 -43.70
C THR A 598 -14.87 7.84 -42.93
N ALA A 599 -14.63 8.78 -42.00
CA ALA A 599 -15.68 9.47 -41.25
C ALA A 599 -16.64 10.24 -42.16
N ALA A 600 -16.12 10.99 -43.14
CA ALA A 600 -16.94 11.72 -44.11
C ALA A 600 -17.85 10.78 -44.95
N THR A 601 -17.35 9.58 -45.28
CA THR A 601 -18.15 8.56 -45.99
C THR A 601 -19.25 8.01 -45.09
N LEU A 602 -18.95 7.71 -43.82
CA LEU A 602 -19.96 7.21 -42.87
C LEU A 602 -21.01 8.28 -42.50
N GLN A 603 -20.64 9.56 -42.55
CA GLN A 603 -21.60 10.66 -42.37
C GLN A 603 -22.66 10.70 -43.48
N THR A 604 -22.28 10.41 -44.72
CA THR A 604 -23.18 10.43 -45.88
C THR A 604 -23.90 9.09 -46.07
N GLU A 605 -23.21 7.98 -45.84
CA GLU A 605 -23.72 6.62 -45.98
C GLU A 605 -23.29 5.77 -44.77
N ALA A 606 -24.08 5.81 -43.69
CA ALA A 606 -23.76 5.17 -42.42
C ALA A 606 -23.52 3.64 -42.48
N LYS A 607 -24.01 2.99 -43.54
CA LYS A 607 -23.86 1.54 -43.77
C LYS A 607 -22.83 1.21 -44.86
N ASN A 608 -22.01 2.18 -45.28
CA ASN A 608 -21.03 1.96 -46.33
C ASN A 608 -20.06 0.83 -45.93
N PRO A 609 -20.00 -0.28 -46.70
CA PRO A 609 -19.24 -1.46 -46.33
C PRO A 609 -17.74 -1.23 -46.13
N GLN A 610 -17.12 -0.47 -47.03
CA GLN A 610 -15.70 -0.18 -46.97
C GLN A 610 -15.38 0.71 -45.76
N ALA A 611 -16.18 1.75 -45.55
CA ALA A 611 -15.92 2.69 -44.46
C ALA A 611 -16.11 2.05 -43.08
N LEU A 612 -17.10 1.15 -42.91
CA LEU A 612 -17.26 0.37 -41.67
C LEU A 612 -16.05 -0.54 -41.41
N ASN A 613 -15.57 -1.26 -42.44
CA ASN A 613 -14.37 -2.07 -42.32
C ASN A 613 -13.13 -1.23 -41.99
N CYS A 614 -13.01 -0.03 -42.57
CA CYS A 614 -11.87 0.86 -42.36
C CYS A 614 -11.87 1.56 -41.01
N LEU A 615 -13.03 1.90 -40.45
CA LEU A 615 -13.12 2.32 -39.04
C LEU A 615 -12.67 1.18 -38.11
N GLY A 616 -13.02 -0.06 -38.45
CA GLY A 616 -12.50 -1.24 -37.76
C GLY A 616 -10.99 -1.42 -37.88
N GLU A 617 -10.39 -1.16 -39.05
CA GLU A 617 -8.93 -1.18 -39.18
C GLU A 617 -8.26 -0.06 -38.38
N PHE A 618 -8.82 1.15 -38.38
CA PHE A 618 -8.29 2.25 -37.58
C PHE A 618 -8.18 1.86 -36.09
N ILE A 619 -9.23 1.24 -35.52
CA ILE A 619 -9.22 0.78 -34.14
C ILE A 619 -8.14 -0.30 -33.91
N LEU A 620 -8.07 -1.32 -34.78
CA LEU A 620 -7.09 -2.39 -34.63
C LEU A 620 -5.65 -1.83 -34.72
N ARG A 621 -5.35 -1.05 -35.76
CA ARG A 621 -3.98 -0.63 -36.07
C ARG A 621 -3.40 0.31 -35.03
N ASN A 622 -4.27 1.02 -34.31
CA ASN A 622 -3.88 1.92 -33.25
C ASN A 622 -4.07 1.33 -31.85
N ASN A 623 -4.34 0.02 -31.72
CA ASN A 623 -4.57 -0.67 -30.44
C ASN A 623 -5.63 0.01 -29.57
N LEU A 624 -6.75 0.40 -30.17
CA LEU A 624 -7.85 1.08 -29.48
C LEU A 624 -8.92 0.12 -28.94
N ASP A 625 -8.76 -1.19 -29.16
CA ASP A 625 -9.59 -2.20 -28.49
C ASP A 625 -9.28 -2.19 -26.98
N GLY A 626 -10.31 -2.05 -26.14
CA GLY A 626 -10.14 -1.98 -24.69
C GLY A 626 -9.65 -0.62 -24.17
N MET A 627 -9.68 0.43 -25.01
CA MET A 627 -9.29 1.80 -24.64
C MET A 627 -9.90 2.23 -23.29
N PRO A 628 -9.11 2.77 -22.35
CA PRO A 628 -9.61 3.18 -21.03
C PRO A 628 -10.76 4.19 -21.06
N LEU A 629 -10.87 5.01 -22.11
CA LEU A 629 -11.96 6.00 -22.29
C LEU A 629 -13.37 5.38 -22.38
N GLU A 630 -13.45 4.09 -22.70
CA GLU A 630 -14.71 3.34 -22.83
C GLU A 630 -15.02 2.48 -21.60
N GLN A 631 -14.12 2.48 -20.60
CA GLN A 631 -14.30 1.73 -19.37
C GLN A 631 -15.11 2.57 -18.37
N ALA A 632 -16.20 2.00 -17.85
CA ALA A 632 -16.97 2.64 -16.79
C ALA A 632 -16.15 2.69 -15.49
N ARG A 633 -16.18 3.84 -14.82
CA ARG A 633 -15.60 3.98 -13.48
C ARG A 633 -16.49 3.30 -12.44
N ALA A 634 -15.88 2.85 -11.35
CA ALA A 634 -16.62 2.29 -10.22
C ALA A 634 -17.61 3.32 -9.66
N ALA A 635 -18.78 2.85 -9.23
CA ALA A 635 -19.83 3.71 -8.71
C ALA A 635 -19.33 4.52 -7.50
N GLY A 636 -19.56 5.83 -7.54
CA GLY A 636 -19.17 6.76 -6.47
C GLY A 636 -17.77 7.33 -6.64
N SER A 637 -16.90 6.77 -7.48
CA SER A 637 -15.58 7.34 -7.80
C SER A 637 -15.70 8.61 -8.66
N LEU A 638 -14.68 9.45 -8.66
CA LEU A 638 -14.58 10.61 -9.56
C LEU A 638 -14.71 10.17 -11.02
N GLY A 639 -15.53 10.89 -11.79
CA GLY A 639 -15.81 10.61 -13.20
C GLY A 639 -16.73 9.40 -13.42
N SER A 640 -17.53 9.01 -12.42
CA SER A 640 -18.49 7.88 -12.53
C SER A 640 -19.90 8.30 -12.95
N THR A 641 -20.18 9.60 -13.07
CA THR A 641 -21.46 10.07 -13.63
C THR A 641 -21.56 9.74 -15.13
N ALA A 642 -22.78 9.82 -15.68
CA ALA A 642 -23.01 9.49 -17.08
C ALA A 642 -22.27 10.47 -18.02
N SER A 643 -21.62 9.94 -19.06
CA SER A 643 -20.97 10.77 -20.07
C SER A 643 -22.00 11.55 -20.89
N ASP A 644 -21.70 12.82 -21.17
CA ASP A 644 -22.55 13.68 -21.99
C ASP A 644 -22.56 13.32 -23.49
N PHE A 645 -21.59 12.52 -23.95
CA PHE A 645 -21.54 12.05 -25.33
C PHE A 645 -22.69 11.09 -25.66
N LYS A 646 -23.45 11.40 -26.71
CA LYS A 646 -24.58 10.58 -27.15
C LYS A 646 -24.14 9.46 -28.09
N GLY A 647 -24.94 8.39 -28.14
CA GLY A 647 -24.70 7.24 -29.01
C GLY A 647 -23.90 6.12 -28.35
N ALA A 648 -24.07 4.91 -28.88
CA ALA A 648 -23.26 3.77 -28.49
C ALA A 648 -21.89 3.84 -29.16
N THR A 649 -20.86 3.41 -28.44
CA THR A 649 -19.50 3.31 -28.97
C THR A 649 -19.43 2.22 -30.03
N PHE A 650 -18.86 2.55 -31.18
CA PHE A 650 -18.62 1.63 -32.27
C PHE A 650 -17.69 0.48 -31.84
N SER A 651 -18.11 -0.75 -32.09
CA SER A 651 -17.26 -1.93 -31.97
C SER A 651 -16.88 -2.46 -33.35
N ARG A 652 -15.67 -3.02 -33.49
CA ARG A 652 -15.24 -3.59 -34.76
C ARG A 652 -16.15 -4.75 -35.17
N LEU A 653 -16.58 -5.58 -34.19
CA LEU A 653 -17.45 -6.72 -34.45
C LEU A 653 -18.82 -6.29 -34.99
N ASP A 654 -19.45 -5.26 -34.42
CA ASP A 654 -20.74 -4.77 -34.91
C ASP A 654 -20.61 -4.12 -36.28
N GLY A 655 -19.50 -3.42 -36.55
CA GLY A 655 -19.15 -2.96 -37.89
C GLY A 655 -19.09 -4.12 -38.90
N TYR A 656 -18.33 -5.18 -38.58
CA TYR A 656 -18.24 -6.36 -39.47
C TYR A 656 -19.59 -7.07 -39.65
N LYS A 657 -20.39 -7.21 -38.59
CA LYS A 657 -21.74 -7.81 -38.65
C LYS A 657 -22.65 -7.04 -39.60
N GLN A 658 -22.59 -5.71 -39.59
CA GLN A 658 -23.36 -4.88 -40.53
C GLN A 658 -22.95 -5.15 -41.98
N VAL A 659 -21.65 -5.23 -42.27
CA VAL A 659 -21.15 -5.55 -43.62
C VAL A 659 -21.52 -6.96 -44.06
N ILE A 660 -21.46 -7.94 -43.15
CA ILE A 660 -21.84 -9.33 -43.43
C ILE A 660 -23.34 -9.42 -43.76
N GLY A 661 -24.18 -8.68 -43.02
CA GLY A 661 -25.63 -8.64 -43.19
C GLY A 661 -26.11 -7.86 -44.40
N ASP A 662 -25.31 -6.93 -44.94
CA ASP A 662 -25.70 -6.12 -46.10
C ASP A 662 -25.65 -6.93 -47.40
N ALA A 663 -26.81 -7.25 -47.97
CA ALA A 663 -26.94 -7.97 -49.23
C ALA A 663 -26.27 -7.28 -50.42
N LYS A 664 -26.09 -5.95 -50.37
CA LYS A 664 -25.49 -5.13 -51.44
C LYS A 664 -23.99 -4.90 -51.25
N ALA A 665 -23.41 -5.35 -50.13
CA ALA A 665 -21.99 -5.13 -49.87
C ALA A 665 -21.12 -5.78 -50.96
N PRO A 666 -20.10 -5.08 -51.49
CA PRO A 666 -19.19 -5.63 -52.49
C PRO A 666 -18.53 -6.92 -52.00
N LYS A 667 -18.23 -7.81 -52.97
CA LYS A 667 -17.64 -9.14 -52.70
C LYS A 667 -16.40 -9.03 -51.80
N THR A 668 -15.53 -8.07 -52.09
CA THR A 668 -14.29 -7.82 -51.35
C THR A 668 -14.54 -7.41 -49.90
N ASP A 669 -15.45 -6.47 -49.67
CA ASP A 669 -15.74 -5.94 -48.32
C ASP A 669 -16.42 -6.98 -47.43
N LYS A 670 -17.33 -7.76 -48.00
CA LYS A 670 -18.01 -8.85 -47.29
C LYS A 670 -17.05 -10.00 -46.95
N ALA A 671 -16.17 -10.39 -47.88
CA ALA A 671 -15.13 -11.38 -47.61
C ALA A 671 -14.19 -10.91 -46.49
N TYR A 672 -13.82 -9.62 -46.51
CA TYR A 672 -12.97 -9.02 -45.49
C TYR A 672 -13.64 -8.97 -44.11
N ALA A 673 -14.90 -8.53 -44.05
CA ALA A 673 -15.67 -8.47 -42.81
C ALA A 673 -15.83 -9.86 -42.17
N LEU A 674 -16.14 -10.90 -42.96
CA LEU A 674 -16.19 -12.29 -42.48
C LEU A 674 -14.85 -12.72 -41.87
N PHE A 675 -13.75 -12.46 -42.58
CA PHE A 675 -12.40 -12.77 -42.11
C PHE A 675 -12.07 -12.07 -40.79
N ARG A 676 -12.40 -10.79 -40.66
CA ARG A 676 -12.09 -10.03 -39.44
C ARG A 676 -13.02 -10.37 -38.27
N ALA A 677 -14.30 -10.59 -38.52
CA ALA A 677 -15.24 -11.03 -37.50
C ALA A 677 -14.84 -12.37 -36.86
N ILE A 678 -14.28 -13.30 -37.64
CA ILE A 678 -13.76 -14.57 -37.12
C ILE A 678 -12.47 -14.35 -36.34
N ASN A 679 -11.56 -13.49 -36.82
CA ASN A 679 -10.31 -13.19 -36.12
C ASN A 679 -10.50 -12.38 -34.82
N CYS A 680 -11.69 -11.82 -34.57
CA CYS A 680 -12.04 -11.26 -33.27
C CYS A 680 -11.89 -12.26 -32.12
N TYR A 681 -11.97 -13.55 -32.42
CA TYR A 681 -11.88 -14.65 -31.47
C TYR A 681 -10.50 -15.29 -31.41
N ALA A 682 -9.55 -14.82 -32.23
CA ALA A 682 -8.21 -15.39 -32.28
C ALA A 682 -7.28 -14.79 -31.20
N PRO A 683 -6.35 -15.56 -30.61
CA PRO A 683 -6.28 -17.03 -30.58
C PRO A 683 -7.02 -17.64 -29.36
N ALA A 684 -7.63 -16.82 -28.51
CA ALA A 684 -8.07 -17.24 -27.18
C ALA A 684 -9.55 -17.67 -27.11
N GLY A 685 -10.32 -17.55 -28.20
CA GLY A 685 -11.72 -17.96 -28.27
C GLY A 685 -12.73 -16.95 -27.70
N TYR A 686 -12.27 -15.89 -27.01
CA TYR A 686 -13.11 -14.78 -26.53
C TYR A 686 -13.10 -13.60 -27.50
N ASN A 687 -14.17 -12.80 -27.50
CA ASN A 687 -14.28 -11.62 -28.36
C ASN A 687 -13.32 -10.49 -27.92
N SER A 688 -12.35 -10.16 -28.77
CA SER A 688 -11.40 -9.04 -28.60
C SER A 688 -11.75 -7.77 -29.38
N CYS A 689 -12.88 -7.74 -30.10
CA CYS A 689 -13.29 -6.65 -30.99
C CYS A 689 -14.32 -5.69 -30.41
N GLY A 690 -14.70 -5.89 -29.15
CA GLY A 690 -15.84 -5.23 -28.51
C GLY A 690 -17.20 -5.67 -29.06
N GLY A 691 -18.28 -5.08 -28.54
CA GLY A 691 -19.65 -5.43 -28.91
C GLY A 691 -20.12 -6.75 -28.28
N GLN A 692 -21.35 -7.15 -28.59
CA GLN A 692 -21.94 -8.38 -28.05
C GLN A 692 -21.30 -9.62 -28.71
N ASP A 693 -20.81 -10.54 -27.87
CA ASP A 693 -20.26 -11.83 -28.28
C ASP A 693 -21.29 -12.64 -29.11
N VAL A 694 -20.80 -13.52 -29.98
CA VAL A 694 -21.62 -14.46 -30.74
C VAL A 694 -21.27 -15.91 -30.43
N GLU A 695 -22.29 -16.76 -30.41
CA GLU A 695 -22.15 -18.19 -30.21
C GLU A 695 -21.22 -18.86 -31.25
N PRO A 696 -20.48 -19.93 -30.88
CA PRO A 696 -19.61 -20.65 -31.81
C PRO A 696 -20.29 -21.12 -33.10
N ALA A 697 -21.60 -21.40 -33.05
CA ALA A 697 -22.39 -21.75 -34.22
C ALA A 697 -22.46 -20.62 -35.27
N VAL A 698 -22.52 -19.36 -34.83
CA VAL A 698 -22.51 -18.18 -35.70
C VAL A 698 -21.13 -18.02 -36.35
N ARG A 699 -20.06 -18.17 -35.58
CA ARG A 699 -18.67 -18.13 -36.07
C ARG A 699 -18.42 -19.21 -37.13
N LYS A 700 -18.92 -20.43 -36.88
CA LYS A 700 -18.90 -21.55 -37.83
C LYS A 700 -19.67 -21.24 -39.11
N ALA A 701 -20.82 -20.58 -39.01
CA ALA A 701 -21.60 -20.16 -40.17
C ALA A 701 -20.85 -19.12 -41.02
N TRP A 702 -20.24 -18.11 -40.38
CA TRP A 702 -19.37 -17.14 -41.07
C TRP A 702 -18.18 -17.81 -41.75
N PHE A 703 -17.53 -18.75 -41.08
CA PHE A 703 -16.41 -19.49 -41.65
C PHE A 703 -16.83 -20.29 -42.89
N ARG A 704 -17.95 -21.02 -42.81
CA ARG A 704 -18.52 -21.73 -43.97
C ARG A 704 -18.83 -20.78 -45.10
N GLN A 705 -19.48 -19.65 -44.81
CA GLN A 705 -19.80 -18.63 -45.81
C GLN A 705 -18.54 -18.09 -46.50
N LEU A 706 -17.48 -17.80 -45.74
CA LEU A 706 -16.19 -17.37 -46.28
C LEU A 706 -15.58 -18.46 -47.17
N LYS A 707 -15.58 -19.72 -46.72
CA LYS A 707 -14.98 -20.87 -47.42
C LYS A 707 -15.77 -21.37 -48.62
N SER A 708 -17.06 -21.09 -48.72
CA SER A 708 -17.87 -21.49 -49.87
C SER A 708 -18.06 -20.34 -50.86
N GLY A 709 -18.40 -19.14 -50.38
CA GLY A 709 -18.77 -17.99 -51.22
C GLY A 709 -17.59 -17.09 -51.61
N TYR A 710 -16.47 -17.16 -50.89
CA TYR A 710 -15.36 -16.22 -51.03
C TYR A 710 -13.98 -16.89 -50.98
N ALA A 711 -13.90 -18.20 -51.26
CA ALA A 711 -12.65 -18.97 -51.20
C ALA A 711 -11.58 -18.53 -52.21
N ASP A 712 -11.96 -17.82 -53.27
CA ASP A 712 -11.02 -17.27 -54.25
C ASP A 712 -10.28 -16.02 -53.73
N THR A 713 -10.83 -15.35 -52.71
CA THR A 713 -10.21 -14.17 -52.08
C THR A 713 -9.01 -14.57 -51.22
N GLN A 714 -8.06 -13.64 -51.03
CA GLN A 714 -6.89 -13.89 -50.17
C GLN A 714 -7.28 -14.27 -48.74
N TRP A 715 -8.35 -13.67 -48.20
CA TRP A 715 -8.84 -13.92 -46.86
C TRP A 715 -9.51 -15.29 -46.71
N GLY A 716 -10.29 -15.69 -47.72
CA GLY A 716 -10.86 -17.04 -47.78
C GLY A 716 -9.78 -18.12 -47.86
N LYS A 717 -8.65 -17.84 -48.54
CA LYS A 717 -7.49 -18.74 -48.60
C LYS A 717 -6.72 -18.80 -47.28
N SER A 718 -6.47 -17.66 -46.65
CA SER A 718 -5.58 -17.57 -45.48
C SER A 718 -6.22 -18.01 -44.17
N LEU A 719 -7.53 -17.85 -43.98
CA LEU A 719 -8.18 -18.18 -42.71
C LEU A 719 -8.25 -19.69 -42.48
N GLN A 720 -7.56 -20.21 -41.47
CA GLN A 720 -7.51 -21.67 -41.22
C GLN A 720 -8.56 -22.16 -40.22
N TYR A 721 -8.85 -21.38 -39.19
CA TYR A 721 -9.70 -21.76 -38.06
C TYR A 721 -10.86 -20.79 -37.86
N TYR A 722 -11.85 -21.17 -37.05
CA TYR A 722 -13.00 -20.33 -36.71
C TYR A 722 -13.20 -20.06 -35.21
N TRP A 723 -12.13 -20.26 -34.42
CA TRP A 723 -11.94 -19.98 -32.99
C TRP A 723 -13.16 -20.15 -32.08
#